data_AF-A0A7C5N852-F1
#
_entry.id   AF-A0A7C5N852-F1
#
_cell.length_a   1.000
_cell.length_b   1.000
_cell.length_c   1.000
_cell.angle_alpha   90.00
_cell.angle_beta   90.00
_cell.angle_gamma   90.00
#
_symmetry.space_group_name_H-M   'P 1'
#
loop_
_entity.id
_entity.type
_entity.pdbx_description
1 polymer ?
#
loop_
_entity_poly.entity_id
_entity_poly.type
_entity_poly.pdbx_seq_one_letter_code
_entity_poly.pdbx_strand_id
1 'polypeptide(L)'
;PSLAEALSRLADERPAETWSMTDVEDALRGEVSGGGLAAAAERPQGEAALSELALALAHRPIDKRAVAVVERHALSLPTALRLAAADALRLAGELGRARALVAGLDRGGAIAADVLRRTGEHEEAEREARRALENEDPDGRARAVLGRCLFDRGALDEAAEVVGTHPRNAAVAEVAALIAHARGEDERAVELAERGVALANTPESRARCSGALGHVTRHRDPRAYLAAYRLAVVHAMEAGAVLEEASYRTGEAAALVDAGAVGEALETAERAAMLWDEVLARPEMAARAWLARAAAFATIDAGPETLHAADRAIRLATLAADVRAQAHACWAIADALPTGAPDAIRAAKRAVELSDDEDYDGDQSAARLWRHAPDALAEERRHAIDERCRHATASADLNVRLAWWGARAERLIDDVDGSDGQASEPRLVLAELIAMADADAPVGTHGKAMAAGCRLAAAMGATDSFARLDEAHRRHASQVLDGLRGELAAKARASAWLMRGHGNVARDSSRHERAIDLQGLVRALSERDELQTLLDRVVDVLLMWTGAERGLLLMPDDDGTLQPRSARNLARHDLRDEQLAMSSSLARRAMESGEPVVAVDAMAELSSSYDSVHALKLRSVLAVPLAARGEQLGCVYLDDRLRRGAFGDEQVAWARSVAPVAALAISDARMQATLKEAVERAERASRRLEELLAHKESELDVAQRRLADTDPGVERWGIVGDSDAMKRVLTLIARVARSDVPVLLRGESGSGKELVARAVHEASERAREPFVGENCGALPETLLESALFGHVKGAFTGADRPRLGLFEAADGGTLFLDEIGEMSLSMQTKLLRVLEDSVVRPVGSTRGKTVDVRILAATHRDLEQMVAEGTFREDLYYRLNVITIAIPPLRERPSDVPLLVRHLLDKHAPDRSVSLTKEAMRELTRFPWPGNVRQLENEIRRALLMADDVVDVEHLSLADGDSSPTPHPEMVLDIRTRIDQLEIQLVKQAMERTGDNQTQAAKLLGVSRYGLHKMMKRLGLKD
;
A
#
# COMPACT_ATOMS: atom_id res chain seq x y z
N PRO A 1 9.74 25.48 48.16
CA PRO A 1 8.35 25.18 47.71
C PRO A 1 7.73 26.40 46.99
N SER A 2 6.71 26.26 46.15
CA SER A 2 5.97 27.44 45.67
C SER A 2 5.23 28.11 46.85
N LEU A 3 5.02 29.44 46.82
CA LEU A 3 4.20 30.14 47.83
C LEU A 3 2.84 29.44 47.98
N ALA A 4 2.25 29.03 46.86
CA ALA A 4 1.01 28.26 46.81
C ALA A 4 1.12 26.93 47.56
N GLU A 5 2.18 26.14 47.37
CA GLU A 5 2.37 24.88 48.12
C GLU A 5 2.72 25.09 49.59
N ALA A 6 3.52 26.10 49.91
CA ALA A 6 3.86 26.41 51.30
C ALA A 6 2.60 26.82 52.08
N LEU A 7 1.78 27.68 51.49
CA LEU A 7 0.50 28.09 52.06
C LEU A 7 -0.57 27.00 51.95
N SER A 8 -0.61 26.18 50.90
CA SER A 8 -1.52 25.03 50.80
C SER A 8 -1.16 23.96 51.83
N ARG A 9 0.12 23.65 52.04
CA ARG A 9 0.55 22.73 53.10
C ARG A 9 0.17 23.27 54.48
N LEU A 10 0.37 24.58 54.68
CA LEU A 10 -0.08 25.24 55.91
C LEU A 10 -1.62 25.19 56.05
N ALA A 11 -2.36 25.23 54.93
CA ALA A 11 -3.83 25.10 54.87
C ALA A 11 -4.32 23.68 55.14
N ASP A 12 -3.57 22.68 54.68
CA ASP A 12 -3.82 21.27 54.94
C ASP A 12 -3.62 20.94 56.44
N GLU A 13 -2.72 21.66 57.12
CA GLU A 13 -2.45 21.48 58.55
C GLU A 13 -3.43 22.26 59.46
N ARG A 14 -3.83 23.48 59.07
CA ARG A 14 -4.77 24.31 59.85
C ARG A 14 -5.51 25.35 59.00
N PRO A 15 -6.77 25.72 59.34
CA PRO A 15 -7.57 26.68 58.57
C PRO A 15 -6.88 28.05 58.42
N ALA A 16 -7.03 28.69 57.26
CA ALA A 16 -6.37 29.96 56.94
C ALA A 16 -6.72 31.10 57.91
N GLU A 17 -7.88 31.06 58.57
CA GLU A 17 -8.25 32.05 59.59
C GLU A 17 -7.40 31.95 60.87
N THR A 18 -6.65 30.86 61.03
CA THR A 18 -5.81 30.56 62.20
C THR A 18 -4.32 30.77 61.97
N TRP A 19 -3.92 31.38 60.86
CA TRP A 19 -2.51 31.69 60.57
C TRP A 19 -2.10 33.04 61.14
N SER A 20 -0.91 33.10 61.73
CA SER A 20 -0.25 34.34 62.10
C SER A 20 0.70 34.76 61.00
N MET A 21 1.14 36.02 61.00
CA MET A 21 2.14 36.45 60.02
C MET A 21 3.47 35.68 60.17
N THR A 22 3.81 35.26 61.39
CA THR A 22 4.97 34.39 61.65
C THR A 22 4.78 33.01 61.00
N ASP A 23 3.57 32.44 61.06
CA ASP A 23 3.27 31.16 60.40
C ASP A 23 3.41 31.25 58.86
N VAL A 24 2.98 32.38 58.27
CA VAL A 24 3.13 32.67 56.84
C VAL A 24 4.60 32.90 56.48
N GLU A 25 5.37 33.61 57.32
CA GLU A 25 6.80 33.83 57.13
C GLU A 25 7.63 32.55 57.27
N ASP A 26 7.32 31.68 58.24
CA ASP A 26 8.03 30.42 58.47
C ASP A 26 7.71 29.40 57.38
N ALA A 27 6.45 29.33 56.92
CA ALA A 27 6.06 28.56 55.75
C ALA A 27 6.78 29.04 54.48
N LEU A 28 6.95 30.37 54.34
CA LEU A 28 7.71 30.98 53.24
C LEU A 28 9.21 30.73 53.31
N ARG A 29 9.77 30.58 54.52
CA ARG A 29 11.20 30.25 54.75
C ARG A 29 11.50 28.76 54.65
N GLY A 30 10.48 27.89 54.64
CA GLY A 30 10.64 26.44 54.58
C GLY A 30 10.97 25.79 55.94
N GLU A 31 10.87 26.55 57.03
CA GLU A 31 11.08 26.06 58.40
C GLU A 31 9.74 25.57 58.97
N VAL A 32 9.32 24.35 58.62
CA VAL A 32 8.24 23.70 59.38
C VAL A 32 8.85 23.18 60.67
N SER A 33 9.01 24.06 61.65
CA SER A 33 9.35 23.65 63.01
C SER A 33 8.09 23.08 63.66
N GLY A 34 8.20 21.83 64.13
CA GLY A 34 7.22 21.23 65.04
C GLY A 34 7.20 22.00 66.36
N GLY A 35 6.45 23.09 66.40
CA GLY A 35 6.19 23.92 67.58
C GLY A 35 4.79 23.65 68.10
N GLY A 36 4.70 23.25 69.36
CA GLY A 36 3.49 22.66 69.96
C GLY A 36 2.30 23.60 70.14
N LEU A 37 1.15 22.95 70.39
CA LEU A 37 -0.12 23.51 70.85
C LEU A 37 0.07 24.64 71.89
N ALA A 38 -0.12 25.89 71.47
CA ALA A 38 -0.36 26.99 72.40
C ALA A 38 -1.27 28.07 71.79
N ALA A 39 -2.42 28.23 72.44
CA ALA A 39 -3.30 29.41 72.47
C ALA A 39 -3.99 29.86 71.17
N ALA A 40 -5.12 29.22 70.88
CA ALA A 40 -6.25 29.87 70.21
C ALA A 40 -6.92 30.84 71.20
N ALA A 41 -6.45 32.08 71.26
CA ALA A 41 -7.12 33.18 71.95
C ALA A 41 -6.99 34.45 71.10
N GLU A 42 -8.14 34.94 70.64
CA GLU A 42 -8.41 36.28 70.10
C GLU A 42 -7.32 36.90 69.21
N ARG A 43 -7.40 36.66 67.90
CA ARG A 43 -6.60 37.39 66.90
C ARG A 43 -7.39 38.57 66.32
N PRO A 44 -6.75 39.73 66.10
CA PRO A 44 -7.41 40.94 65.61
C PRO A 44 -7.88 40.77 64.16
N GLN A 45 -8.98 41.44 63.80
CA GLN A 45 -9.67 41.41 62.49
C GLN A 45 -8.78 41.76 61.25
N GLY A 46 -7.48 42.03 61.43
CA GLY A 46 -6.53 42.34 60.37
C GLY A 46 -5.66 41.16 59.86
N GLU A 47 -5.39 40.12 60.67
CA GLU A 47 -4.47 39.03 60.27
C GLU A 47 -5.11 37.99 59.34
N ALA A 48 -6.40 37.69 59.52
CA ALA A 48 -7.16 36.82 58.61
C ALA A 48 -7.21 37.41 57.18
N ALA A 49 -7.36 38.73 57.07
CA ALA A 49 -7.37 39.44 55.80
C ALA A 49 -6.00 39.39 55.07
N LEU A 50 -4.89 39.34 55.81
CA LEU A 50 -3.53 39.20 55.24
C LEU A 50 -3.29 37.78 54.71
N SER A 51 -3.83 36.76 55.38
CA SER A 51 -3.72 35.36 54.95
C SER A 51 -4.57 35.07 53.71
N GLU A 52 -5.80 35.60 53.64
CA GLU A 52 -6.62 35.58 52.41
C GLU A 52 -5.93 36.30 51.25
N LEU A 53 -5.30 37.45 51.52
CA LEU A 53 -4.54 38.18 50.51
C LEU A 53 -3.33 37.37 50.01
N ALA A 54 -2.61 36.68 50.90
CA ALA A 54 -1.50 35.80 50.54
C ALA A 54 -1.95 34.65 49.61
N LEU A 55 -3.07 34.00 49.93
CA LEU A 55 -3.67 32.95 49.12
C LEU A 55 -4.14 33.49 47.75
N ALA A 56 -4.73 34.68 47.72
CA ALA A 56 -5.15 35.33 46.48
C ALA A 56 -3.97 35.66 45.54
N LEU A 57 -2.80 36.02 46.08
CA LEU A 57 -1.57 36.24 45.31
C LEU A 57 -0.94 34.92 44.81
N ALA A 58 -1.22 33.81 45.49
CA ALA A 58 -0.73 32.48 45.12
C ALA A 58 -1.55 31.82 43.99
N HIS A 59 -2.79 32.27 43.75
CA HIS A 59 -3.63 31.75 42.67
C HIS A 59 -3.02 31.96 41.27
N ARG A 60 -3.31 31.02 40.36
CA ARG A 60 -2.95 31.05 38.94
C ARG A 60 -4.21 30.78 38.11
N PRO A 61 -4.64 31.69 37.20
CA PRO A 61 -4.06 32.99 36.90
C PRO A 61 -4.12 33.96 38.10
N ILE A 62 -3.20 34.92 38.11
CA ILE A 62 -3.04 35.88 39.22
C ILE A 62 -4.31 36.71 39.48
N ASP A 63 -4.70 36.85 40.75
CA ASP A 63 -5.81 37.74 41.13
C ASP A 63 -5.36 39.21 41.03
N LYS A 64 -5.76 39.88 39.95
CA LYS A 64 -5.46 41.29 39.70
C LYS A 64 -5.97 42.23 40.80
N ARG A 65 -7.04 41.88 41.51
CA ARG A 65 -7.57 42.68 42.62
C ARG A 65 -6.65 42.58 43.83
N ALA A 66 -6.17 41.37 44.15
CA ALA A 66 -5.21 41.15 45.23
C ALA A 66 -3.91 41.93 44.99
N VAL A 67 -3.38 41.89 43.78
CA VAL A 67 -2.20 42.69 43.40
C VAL A 67 -2.46 44.19 43.57
N ALA A 68 -3.60 44.70 43.10
CA ALA A 68 -3.95 46.12 43.22
C ALA A 68 -4.13 46.58 44.69
N VAL A 69 -4.49 45.66 45.60
CA VAL A 69 -4.49 45.94 47.04
C VAL A 69 -3.06 46.06 47.56
N VAL A 70 -2.16 45.14 47.18
CA VAL A 70 -0.75 45.20 47.58
C VAL A 70 -0.06 46.46 47.06
N GLU A 71 -0.27 46.83 45.79
CA GLU A 71 0.32 48.03 45.20
C GLU A 71 -0.13 49.32 45.89
N ARG A 72 -1.41 49.44 46.26
CA ARG A 72 -1.95 50.62 46.96
C ARG A 72 -1.40 50.78 48.38
N HIS A 73 -1.03 49.68 49.02
CA HIS A 73 -0.61 49.64 50.42
C HIS A 73 0.84 49.14 50.58
N ALA A 74 1.66 49.24 49.53
CA ALA A 74 2.99 48.62 49.48
C ALA A 74 3.95 49.09 50.61
N LEU A 75 3.80 50.31 51.13
CA LEU A 75 4.64 50.80 52.23
C LEU A 75 4.18 50.35 53.62
N SER A 76 2.91 49.98 53.77
CA SER A 76 2.31 49.59 55.04
C SER A 76 2.13 48.08 55.21
N LEU A 77 2.26 47.31 54.13
CA LEU A 77 2.15 45.85 54.15
C LEU A 77 3.51 45.18 54.41
N PRO A 78 3.52 43.98 55.05
CA PRO A 78 4.72 43.18 55.24
C PRO A 78 5.51 42.94 53.95
N THR A 79 6.84 42.94 54.06
CA THR A 79 7.76 42.68 52.94
C THR A 79 7.46 41.38 52.22
N ALA A 80 7.05 40.33 52.95
CA ALA A 80 6.70 39.03 52.38
C ALA A 80 5.54 39.10 51.37
N LEU A 81 4.48 39.88 51.65
CA LEU A 81 3.34 40.05 50.75
C LEU A 81 3.69 40.89 49.52
N ARG A 82 4.56 41.90 49.68
CA ARG A 82 5.11 42.66 48.56
C ARG A 82 5.93 41.77 47.64
N LEU A 83 6.78 40.92 48.20
CA LEU A 83 7.59 39.96 47.44
C LEU A 83 6.72 38.91 46.74
N ALA A 84 5.66 38.42 47.39
CA ALA A 84 4.69 37.52 46.78
C ALA A 84 3.98 38.16 45.58
N ALA A 85 3.53 39.41 45.71
CA ALA A 85 2.92 40.16 44.61
C ALA A 85 3.93 40.47 43.50
N ALA A 86 5.17 40.82 43.85
CA ALA A 86 6.25 41.03 42.89
C ALA A 86 6.58 39.75 42.12
N ASP A 87 6.63 38.60 42.79
CA ASP A 87 6.89 37.29 42.17
C ASP A 87 5.75 36.87 41.23
N ALA A 88 4.50 37.10 41.65
CA ALA A 88 3.34 36.81 40.82
C ALA A 88 3.29 37.73 39.57
N LEU A 89 3.61 39.02 39.72
CA LEU A 89 3.75 39.95 38.58
C LEU A 89 4.94 39.60 37.68
N ARG A 90 6.06 39.15 38.26
CA ARG A 90 7.25 38.66 37.53
C ARG A 90 6.88 37.48 36.63
N LEU A 91 6.13 36.51 37.15
CA LEU A 91 5.64 35.36 36.39
C LEU A 91 4.66 35.81 35.30
N ALA A 92 3.74 36.73 35.61
CA ALA A 92 2.80 37.29 34.63
C ALA A 92 3.46 38.16 33.55
N GLY A 93 4.78 38.42 33.64
CA GLY A 93 5.52 39.25 32.69
C GLY A 93 5.37 40.77 32.91
N GLU A 94 4.69 41.19 33.98
CA GLU A 94 4.44 42.59 34.33
C GLU A 94 5.63 43.20 35.10
N LEU A 95 6.82 43.15 34.47
CA LEU A 95 8.11 43.39 35.12
C LEU A 95 8.27 44.80 35.68
N GLY A 96 7.69 45.83 35.03
CA GLY A 96 7.71 47.20 35.55
C GLY A 96 6.97 47.35 36.88
N ARG A 97 5.81 46.69 37.02
CA ARG A 97 5.03 46.66 38.27
C ARG A 97 5.74 45.83 39.34
N ALA A 98 6.30 44.69 38.96
CA ALA A 98 7.13 43.88 39.86
C ALA A 98 8.33 44.67 40.40
N ARG A 99 9.02 45.43 39.54
CA ARG A 99 10.15 46.30 39.91
C ARG A 99 9.75 47.38 40.92
N ALA A 100 8.59 48.00 40.73
CA ALA A 100 8.07 49.00 41.66
C ALA A 100 7.85 48.42 43.07
N LEU A 101 7.39 47.17 43.18
CA LEU A 101 7.16 46.52 44.47
C LEU A 101 8.43 46.11 45.20
N VAL A 102 9.50 45.77 44.47
CA VAL A 102 10.80 45.40 45.07
C VAL A 102 11.72 46.60 45.32
N ALA A 103 11.38 47.77 44.79
CA ALA A 103 12.16 48.99 45.00
C ALA A 103 12.26 49.38 46.48
N GLY A 104 13.49 49.69 46.91
CA GLY A 104 13.80 50.15 48.28
C GLY A 104 13.61 49.09 49.37
N LEU A 105 13.51 47.80 49.01
CA LEU A 105 13.49 46.72 50.00
C LEU A 105 14.92 46.42 50.50
N ASP A 106 15.12 46.47 51.82
CA ASP A 106 16.39 46.07 52.44
C ASP A 106 16.61 44.53 52.43
N ARG A 107 15.54 43.75 52.23
CA ARG A 107 15.54 42.28 52.20
C ARG A 107 14.71 41.77 51.02
N GLY A 108 15.15 42.09 49.79
CA GLY A 108 14.47 41.69 48.56
C GLY A 108 14.75 40.24 48.14
N GLY A 109 15.95 39.75 48.47
CA GLY A 109 16.34 38.34 48.27
C GLY A 109 16.38 37.94 46.79
N ALA A 110 16.29 36.63 46.52
CA ALA A 110 16.40 36.09 45.17
C ALA A 110 15.31 36.59 44.19
N ILE A 111 14.12 36.91 44.69
CA ILE A 111 13.00 37.42 43.86
C ILE A 111 13.31 38.83 43.36
N ALA A 112 13.75 39.72 44.25
CA ALA A 112 14.15 41.08 43.85
C ALA A 112 15.30 41.05 42.84
N ALA A 113 16.30 40.19 43.06
CA ALA A 113 17.40 40.01 42.13
C ALA A 113 16.93 39.52 40.74
N ASP A 114 16.02 38.54 40.64
CA ASP A 114 15.52 38.08 39.32
C ASP A 114 14.65 39.15 38.64
N VAL A 115 13.87 39.94 39.39
CA VAL A 115 13.12 41.07 38.85
C VAL A 115 14.06 42.12 38.25
N LEU A 116 15.07 42.54 39.00
CA LEU A 116 16.09 43.51 38.55
C LEU A 116 16.84 43.01 37.31
N ARG A 117 17.21 41.72 37.29
CA ARG A 117 17.87 41.10 36.14
C ARG A 117 16.98 41.17 34.90
N ARG A 118 15.68 40.88 35.04
CA ARG A 118 14.71 40.90 33.93
C ARG A 118 14.34 42.31 33.45
N THR A 119 14.48 43.34 34.29
CA THR A 119 14.31 44.75 33.89
C THR A 119 15.56 45.36 33.24
N GLY A 120 16.68 44.62 33.20
CA GLY A 120 17.95 45.08 32.62
C GLY A 120 18.86 45.80 33.61
N GLU A 121 18.53 45.82 34.89
CA GLU A 121 19.34 46.43 35.97
C GLU A 121 20.42 45.43 36.46
N HIS A 122 21.24 44.94 35.54
CA HIS A 122 22.14 43.80 35.75
C HIS A 122 23.11 43.96 36.93
N GLU A 123 23.71 45.14 37.12
CA GLU A 123 24.63 45.38 38.24
C GLU A 123 23.93 45.35 39.60
N GLU A 124 22.71 45.91 39.68
CA GLU A 124 21.92 45.91 40.92
C GLU A 124 21.41 44.50 41.23
N ALA A 125 21.00 43.76 40.20
CA ALA A 125 20.60 42.37 40.31
C ALA A 125 21.72 41.48 40.85
N GLU A 126 22.96 41.65 40.36
CA GLU A 126 24.11 40.89 40.85
C GLU A 126 24.43 41.20 42.31
N ARG A 127 24.44 42.49 42.70
CA ARG A 127 24.64 42.90 44.09
C ARG A 127 23.59 42.30 45.02
N GLU A 128 22.31 42.38 44.64
CA GLU A 128 21.22 41.83 45.44
C GLU A 128 21.28 40.29 45.51
N ALA A 129 21.67 39.60 44.43
CA ALA A 129 21.85 38.15 44.44
C ALA A 129 23.01 37.72 45.35
N ARG A 130 24.15 38.43 45.33
CA ARG A 130 25.29 38.19 46.23
C ARG A 130 24.91 38.40 47.70
N ARG A 131 24.17 39.48 47.99
CA ARG A 131 23.65 39.75 49.34
C ARG A 131 22.66 38.67 49.80
N ALA A 132 21.81 38.18 48.90
CA ALA A 132 20.87 37.10 49.21
C ALA A 132 21.60 35.80 49.59
N LEU A 133 22.76 35.52 48.99
CA LEU A 133 23.61 34.35 49.29
C LEU A 133 24.35 34.43 50.63
N GLU A 134 24.45 35.61 51.26
CA GLU A 134 25.01 35.74 52.61
C GLU A 134 24.10 35.09 53.68
N ASN A 135 22.83 34.83 53.34
CA ASN A 135 21.87 34.10 54.17
C ASN A 135 21.74 32.63 53.69
N GLU A 136 21.02 31.80 54.44
CA GLU A 136 20.75 30.42 54.03
C GLU A 136 19.94 30.36 52.71
N ASP A 137 20.42 29.58 51.73
CA ASP A 137 19.77 29.36 50.42
C ASP A 137 19.38 27.87 50.25
N PRO A 138 18.44 27.34 51.05
CA PRO A 138 18.09 25.92 51.04
C PRO A 138 17.46 25.48 49.70
N ASP A 139 16.76 26.39 49.02
CA ASP A 139 16.11 26.14 47.73
C ASP A 139 17.03 26.42 46.51
N GLY A 140 18.24 26.96 46.73
CA GLY A 140 19.24 27.25 45.70
C GLY A 140 18.87 28.41 44.75
N ARG A 141 17.89 29.24 45.12
CA ARG A 141 17.35 30.30 44.24
C ARG A 141 18.29 31.48 44.14
N ALA A 142 18.91 31.88 45.25
CA ALA A 142 19.87 33.00 45.24
C ALA A 142 21.09 32.63 44.40
N ARG A 143 21.59 31.40 44.54
CA ARG A 143 22.67 30.85 43.72
C ARG A 143 22.32 30.81 42.24
N ALA A 144 21.13 30.32 41.89
CA ALA A 144 20.69 30.25 40.51
C ALA A 144 20.57 31.64 39.86
N VAL A 145 20.00 32.63 40.57
CA VAL A 145 19.88 34.01 40.04
C VAL A 145 21.25 34.65 39.86
N LEU A 146 22.18 34.49 40.82
CA LEU A 146 23.56 34.97 40.65
C LEU A 146 24.23 34.30 39.44
N GLY A 147 24.07 32.98 39.29
CA GLY A 147 24.56 32.24 38.13
C GLY A 147 24.01 32.78 36.81
N ARG A 148 22.72 33.11 36.73
CA ARG A 148 22.10 33.75 35.55
C ARG A 148 22.65 35.15 35.30
N CYS A 149 22.85 35.99 36.33
CA CYS A 149 23.45 37.31 36.17
C CYS A 149 24.88 37.22 35.58
N LEU A 150 25.69 36.29 36.09
CA LEU A 150 27.05 36.06 35.60
C LEU A 150 27.05 35.48 34.17
N PHE A 151 26.11 34.58 33.86
CA PHE A 151 25.90 34.05 32.52
C PHE A 151 25.51 35.16 31.53
N ASP A 152 24.55 36.03 31.89
CA ASP A 152 24.12 37.17 31.06
C ASP A 152 25.29 38.13 30.75
N ARG A 153 26.27 38.24 31.65
CA ARG A 153 27.52 39.03 31.47
C ARG A 153 28.60 38.31 30.65
N GLY A 154 28.42 37.02 30.36
CA GLY A 154 29.43 36.17 29.70
C GLY A 154 30.54 35.66 30.61
N ALA A 155 30.42 35.82 31.94
CA ALA A 155 31.42 35.35 32.91
C ALA A 155 31.21 33.85 33.24
N LEU A 156 31.39 32.98 32.25
CA LEU A 156 31.03 31.55 32.34
C LEU A 156 31.78 30.78 33.43
N ASP A 157 33.06 31.10 33.67
CA ASP A 157 33.86 30.45 34.73
C ASP A 157 33.39 30.86 36.13
N GLU A 158 33.17 32.16 36.36
CA GLU A 158 32.60 32.64 37.63
C GLU A 158 31.21 32.04 37.87
N ALA A 159 30.39 31.97 36.81
CA ALA A 159 29.05 31.37 36.90
C ALA A 159 29.13 29.88 37.28
N ALA A 160 30.08 29.13 36.70
CA ALA A 160 30.32 27.72 37.00
C ALA A 160 30.76 27.50 38.46
N GLU A 161 31.61 28.37 39.00
CA GLU A 161 32.01 28.34 40.41
C GLU A 161 30.82 28.56 41.34
N VAL A 162 29.95 29.52 41.00
CA VAL A 162 28.75 29.85 41.80
C VAL A 162 27.78 28.67 41.86
N VAL A 163 27.46 28.04 40.72
CA VAL A 163 26.50 26.92 40.69
C VAL A 163 27.08 25.60 41.19
N GLY A 164 28.40 25.42 41.10
CA GLY A 164 29.11 24.22 41.52
C GLY A 164 28.90 23.03 40.60
N THR A 165 29.60 21.93 40.88
CA THR A 165 29.66 20.75 39.99
C THR A 165 28.54 19.73 40.19
N HIS A 166 27.90 19.74 41.36
CA HIS A 166 26.90 18.73 41.75
C HIS A 166 25.65 19.41 42.33
N PRO A 167 24.77 19.96 41.48
CA PRO A 167 23.60 20.69 41.94
C PRO A 167 22.66 19.78 42.75
N ARG A 168 22.20 20.28 43.90
CA ARG A 168 21.24 19.61 44.78
C ARG A 168 19.80 20.12 44.60
N ASN A 169 19.64 21.22 43.86
CA ASN A 169 18.37 21.92 43.66
C ASN A 169 18.14 22.11 42.17
N ALA A 170 16.87 22.04 41.74
CA ALA A 170 16.48 22.17 40.34
C ALA A 170 16.95 23.48 39.69
N ALA A 171 16.78 24.61 40.38
CA ALA A 171 17.16 25.93 39.86
C ALA A 171 18.66 26.06 39.59
N VAL A 172 19.50 25.42 40.42
CA VAL A 172 20.96 25.43 40.23
C VAL A 172 21.35 24.47 39.10
N ALA A 173 20.68 23.32 39.00
CA ALA A 173 20.91 22.34 37.94
C ALA A 173 20.57 22.88 36.54
N GLU A 174 19.46 23.61 36.42
CA GLU A 174 19.09 24.34 35.20
C GLU A 174 20.22 25.27 34.73
N VAL A 175 20.71 26.14 35.61
CA VAL A 175 21.73 27.13 35.25
C VAL A 175 23.08 26.45 34.98
N ALA A 176 23.43 25.42 35.74
CA ALA A 176 24.62 24.61 35.49
C ALA A 176 24.59 23.93 34.12
N ALA A 177 23.43 23.43 33.69
CA ALA A 177 23.26 22.83 32.36
C ALA A 177 23.49 23.87 31.25
N LEU A 178 22.92 25.07 31.38
CA LEU A 178 23.11 26.15 30.41
C LEU A 178 24.58 26.62 30.33
N ILE A 179 25.27 26.73 31.48
CA ILE A 179 26.69 27.07 31.53
C ILE A 179 27.54 25.98 30.88
N ALA A 180 27.27 24.71 31.19
CA ALA A 180 28.00 23.58 30.60
C ALA A 180 27.84 23.57 29.06
N HIS A 181 26.63 23.80 28.56
CA HIS A 181 26.38 23.91 27.11
C HIS A 181 27.12 25.09 26.48
N ALA A 182 27.11 26.27 27.11
CA ALA A 182 27.84 27.43 26.62
C ALA A 182 29.38 27.23 26.59
N ARG A 183 29.90 26.28 27.37
CA ARG A 183 31.32 25.87 27.38
C ARG A 183 31.64 24.74 26.39
N GLY A 184 30.65 24.23 25.65
CA GLY A 184 30.79 23.06 24.77
C GLY A 184 30.86 21.71 25.52
N GLU A 185 30.49 21.67 26.81
CA GLU A 185 30.44 20.44 27.62
C GLU A 185 29.08 19.72 27.45
N ASP A 186 28.68 19.41 26.21
CA ASP A 186 27.31 19.02 25.88
C ASP A 186 26.80 17.74 26.59
N GLU A 187 27.63 16.71 26.75
CA GLU A 187 27.23 15.49 27.47
C GLU A 187 26.87 15.80 28.93
N ARG A 188 27.71 16.63 29.57
CA ARG A 188 27.50 17.08 30.93
C ARG A 188 26.30 18.00 31.03
N ALA A 189 26.07 18.85 30.03
CA ALA A 189 24.92 19.74 29.98
C ALA A 189 23.60 18.94 29.99
N VAL A 190 23.53 17.85 29.22
CA VAL A 190 22.37 16.94 29.22
C VAL A 190 22.19 16.28 30.59
N GLU A 191 23.25 15.71 31.17
CA GLU A 191 23.18 15.08 32.52
C GLU A 191 22.67 16.06 33.58
N LEU A 192 23.17 17.30 33.57
CA LEU A 192 22.74 18.35 34.49
C LEU A 192 21.28 18.77 34.25
N ALA A 193 20.84 18.86 33.00
CA ALA A 193 19.46 19.20 32.67
C ALA A 193 18.47 18.11 33.10
N GLU A 194 18.77 16.84 32.83
CA GLU A 194 17.96 15.70 33.28
C GLU A 194 17.88 15.63 34.80
N ARG A 195 19.01 15.84 35.49
CA ARG A 195 19.05 15.96 36.95
C ARG A 195 18.18 17.13 37.44
N GLY A 196 18.20 18.26 36.75
CA GLY A 196 17.34 19.40 37.05
C GLY A 196 15.86 19.03 36.98
N VAL A 197 15.44 18.34 35.90
CA VAL A 197 14.07 17.85 35.75
C VAL A 197 13.68 16.89 36.88
N ALA A 198 14.58 15.98 37.27
CA ALA A 198 14.34 15.04 38.37
C ALA A 198 14.21 15.71 39.75
N LEU A 199 14.89 16.84 39.96
CA LEU A 199 14.84 17.61 41.20
C LEU A 199 13.69 18.64 41.23
N ALA A 200 13.05 18.91 40.09
CA ALA A 200 12.05 19.96 39.96
C ALA A 200 10.71 19.58 40.63
N ASN A 201 10.28 20.41 41.59
CA ASN A 201 9.07 20.16 42.39
C ASN A 201 7.97 21.20 42.18
N THR A 202 8.29 22.41 41.71
CA THR A 202 7.31 23.44 41.37
C THR A 202 7.04 23.52 39.86
N PRO A 203 5.85 23.97 39.42
CA PRO A 203 5.58 24.21 38.00
C PRO A 203 6.64 25.08 37.31
N GLU A 204 7.06 26.18 37.93
CA GLU A 204 8.11 27.05 37.39
C GLU A 204 9.45 26.31 37.24
N SER A 205 9.89 25.56 38.26
CA SER A 205 11.15 24.81 38.20
C SER A 205 11.11 23.70 37.15
N ARG A 206 9.95 23.03 36.98
CA ARG A 206 9.75 22.04 35.92
C ARG A 206 9.83 22.70 34.55
N ALA A 207 9.14 23.82 34.36
CA ALA A 207 9.17 24.58 33.12
C ALA A 207 10.61 24.95 32.72
N ARG A 208 11.38 25.52 33.66
CA ARG A 208 12.75 25.94 33.38
C ARG A 208 13.71 24.80 33.13
N CYS A 209 13.65 23.72 33.92
CA CYS A 209 14.51 22.57 33.71
C CYS A 209 14.19 21.85 32.39
N SER A 210 12.90 21.70 32.03
CA SER A 210 12.50 21.15 30.74
C SER A 210 12.91 22.07 29.57
N GLY A 211 12.82 23.39 29.74
CA GLY A 211 13.30 24.35 28.74
C GLY A 211 14.82 24.29 28.55
N ALA A 212 15.59 24.18 29.64
CA ALA A 212 17.03 23.96 29.59
C ALA A 212 17.37 22.62 28.91
N LEU A 213 16.67 21.54 29.25
CA LEU A 213 16.82 20.25 28.59
C LEU A 213 16.60 20.35 27.08
N GLY A 214 15.51 20.99 26.66
CA GLY A 214 15.25 21.21 25.24
C GLY A 214 16.34 22.02 24.56
N HIS A 215 16.90 23.04 25.23
CA HIS A 215 17.99 23.84 24.68
C HIS A 215 19.24 23.00 24.43
N VAL A 216 19.65 22.16 25.39
CA VAL A 216 20.89 21.38 25.31
C VAL A 216 20.79 20.15 24.41
N THR A 217 19.58 19.64 24.14
CA THR A 217 19.38 18.47 23.26
C THR A 217 19.17 18.82 21.78
N ARG A 218 19.04 20.11 21.42
CA ARG A 218 18.64 20.59 20.09
C ARG A 218 19.43 19.98 18.93
N HIS A 219 20.73 19.77 19.11
CA HIS A 219 21.63 19.29 18.05
C HIS A 219 21.94 17.79 18.14
N ARG A 220 21.28 17.07 19.05
CA ARG A 220 21.56 15.64 19.34
C ARG A 220 20.39 14.73 19.05
N ASP A 221 19.20 15.12 19.52
CA ASP A 221 17.98 14.32 19.39
C ASP A 221 16.79 15.25 19.12
N PRO A 222 16.38 15.41 17.85
CA PRO A 222 15.24 16.24 17.46
C PRO A 222 13.93 15.87 18.17
N ARG A 223 13.73 14.60 18.54
CA ARG A 223 12.51 14.14 19.23
C ARG A 223 12.54 14.52 20.70
N ALA A 224 13.66 14.29 21.38
CA ALA A 224 13.84 14.71 22.77
C ALA A 224 13.76 16.24 22.89
N TYR A 225 14.36 16.96 21.94
CA TYR A 225 14.27 18.41 21.79
C TYR A 225 12.82 18.92 21.75
N LEU A 226 11.99 18.40 20.84
CA LEU A 226 10.58 18.79 20.76
C LEU A 226 9.78 18.41 22.01
N ALA A 227 9.99 17.21 22.54
CA ALA A 227 9.29 16.73 23.73
C ALA A 227 9.58 17.60 24.97
N ALA A 228 10.84 17.99 25.16
CA ALA A 228 11.26 18.83 26.27
C ALA A 228 10.62 20.23 26.21
N TYR A 229 10.58 20.87 25.04
CA TYR A 229 9.91 22.17 24.90
C TYR A 229 8.39 22.10 25.08
N ARG A 230 7.74 21.05 24.57
CA ARG A 230 6.30 20.83 24.83
C ARG A 230 5.98 20.75 26.32
N LEU A 231 6.77 19.98 27.08
CA LEU A 231 6.63 19.91 28.54
C LEU A 231 6.94 21.26 29.21
N ALA A 232 7.99 21.96 28.75
CA ALA A 232 8.35 23.28 29.27
C ALA A 232 7.21 24.29 29.11
N VAL A 233 6.53 24.31 27.95
CA VAL A 233 5.37 25.17 27.68
C VAL A 233 4.20 24.82 28.60
N VAL A 234 3.86 23.53 28.74
CA VAL A 234 2.78 23.10 29.64
C VAL A 234 3.05 23.56 31.07
N HIS A 235 4.25 23.30 31.59
CA HIS A 235 4.62 23.71 32.94
C HIS A 235 4.71 25.23 33.11
N ALA A 236 5.11 25.98 32.08
CA ALA A 236 5.11 27.44 32.11
C ALA A 236 3.69 27.99 32.20
N MET A 237 2.75 27.42 31.44
CA MET A 237 1.32 27.76 31.53
C MET A 237 0.74 27.44 32.91
N GLU A 238 1.06 26.26 33.47
CA GLU A 238 0.67 25.88 34.84
C GLU A 238 1.22 26.86 35.89
N ALA A 239 2.46 27.33 35.71
CA ALA A 239 3.09 28.30 36.60
C ALA A 239 2.51 29.72 36.45
N GLY A 240 1.79 30.01 35.37
CA GLY A 240 1.47 31.36 34.93
C GLY A 240 2.70 32.18 34.56
N ALA A 241 3.77 31.53 34.12
CA ALA A 241 5.06 32.12 33.76
C ALA A 241 5.07 32.54 32.27
N VAL A 242 4.51 33.70 31.96
CA VAL A 242 4.25 34.16 30.58
C VAL A 242 5.54 34.39 29.79
N LEU A 243 6.59 34.90 30.43
CA LEU A 243 7.89 35.11 29.78
C LEU A 243 8.53 33.76 29.38
N GLU A 244 8.52 32.81 30.31
CA GLU A 244 8.94 31.43 30.08
C GLU A 244 8.10 30.76 28.98
N GLU A 245 6.77 30.90 29.01
CA GLU A 245 5.89 30.39 27.95
C GLU A 245 6.28 30.96 26.57
N ALA A 246 6.46 32.27 26.46
CA ALA A 246 6.85 32.92 25.20
C ALA A 246 8.22 32.41 24.71
N SER A 247 9.16 32.19 25.63
CA SER A 247 10.51 31.69 25.34
C SER A 247 10.48 30.23 24.89
N TYR A 248 9.73 29.38 25.59
CA TYR A 248 9.64 27.95 25.30
C TYR A 248 8.79 27.67 24.08
N ARG A 249 7.75 28.46 23.78
CA ARG A 249 7.03 28.38 22.51
C ARG A 249 7.91 28.77 21.32
N THR A 250 8.81 29.74 21.47
CA THR A 250 9.80 30.04 20.42
C THR A 250 10.71 28.82 20.15
N GLY A 251 11.17 28.15 21.22
CA GLY A 251 11.97 26.92 21.10
C GLY A 251 11.18 25.74 20.52
N GLU A 252 9.92 25.58 20.94
CA GLU A 252 8.97 24.59 20.44
C GLU A 252 8.70 24.79 18.95
N ALA A 253 8.47 26.03 18.52
CA ALA A 253 8.25 26.36 17.11
C ALA A 253 9.46 25.97 16.24
N ALA A 254 10.69 26.27 16.69
CA ALA A 254 11.89 25.82 16.00
C ALA A 254 12.01 24.29 15.97
N ALA A 255 11.63 23.60 17.07
CA ALA A 255 11.63 22.14 17.13
C ALA A 255 10.61 21.51 16.18
N LEU A 256 9.43 22.12 16.05
CA LEU A 256 8.40 21.70 15.12
C LEU A 256 8.85 21.90 13.66
N VAL A 257 9.60 22.96 13.36
CA VAL A 257 10.23 23.15 12.03
C VAL A 257 11.22 22.02 11.75
N ASP A 258 12.14 21.73 12.68
CA ASP A 258 13.13 20.67 12.51
C ASP A 258 12.44 19.30 12.36
N ALA A 259 11.34 19.07 13.07
CA ALA A 259 10.51 17.87 12.95
C ALA A 259 9.58 17.84 11.72
N GLY A 260 9.59 18.87 10.86
CA GLY A 260 8.74 18.94 9.67
C GLY A 260 7.24 19.20 9.93
N ALA A 261 6.83 19.46 11.18
CA ALA A 261 5.44 19.74 11.56
C ALA A 261 5.06 21.20 11.26
N VAL A 262 5.09 21.57 9.97
CA VAL A 262 5.00 22.96 9.51
C VAL A 262 3.73 23.68 9.98
N GLY A 263 2.58 23.02 9.98
CA GLY A 263 1.32 23.62 10.44
C GLY A 263 1.38 24.02 11.92
N GLU A 264 1.78 23.09 12.79
CA GLU A 264 1.94 23.34 14.22
C GLU A 264 3.04 24.39 14.50
N ALA A 265 4.14 24.35 13.74
CA ALA A 265 5.22 25.32 13.86
C ALA A 265 4.74 26.75 13.60
N LEU A 266 3.92 26.96 12.56
CA LEU A 266 3.36 28.27 12.22
C LEU A 266 2.44 28.80 13.32
N GLU A 267 1.54 27.96 13.84
CA GLU A 267 0.63 28.34 14.93
C GLU A 267 1.39 28.66 16.22
N THR A 268 2.39 27.84 16.55
CA THR A 268 3.19 28.00 17.77
C THR A 268 4.07 29.25 17.68
N ALA A 269 4.70 29.49 16.53
CA ALA A 269 5.46 30.71 16.28
C ALA A 269 4.59 31.97 16.35
N GLU A 270 3.35 31.91 15.84
CA GLU A 270 2.41 33.02 15.89
C GLU A 270 2.01 33.35 17.33
N ARG A 271 1.68 32.32 18.13
CA ARG A 271 1.40 32.49 19.56
C ARG A 271 2.62 33.06 20.30
N ALA A 272 3.82 32.54 20.05
CA ALA A 272 5.05 33.06 20.64
C ALA A 272 5.26 34.54 20.29
N ALA A 273 5.10 34.90 19.02
CA ALA A 273 5.22 36.29 18.56
C ALA A 273 4.19 37.21 19.21
N MET A 274 2.92 36.77 19.32
CA MET A 274 1.86 37.52 20.01
C MET A 274 2.18 37.72 21.49
N LEU A 275 2.69 36.70 22.19
CA LEU A 275 3.09 36.83 23.60
C LEU A 275 4.22 37.85 23.76
N TRP A 276 5.24 37.82 22.90
CA TRP A 276 6.34 38.77 22.94
C TRP A 276 5.91 40.21 22.60
N ASP A 277 5.13 40.38 21.53
CA ASP A 277 4.72 41.69 21.00
C ASP A 277 3.60 42.31 21.85
N GLU A 278 2.46 41.62 21.98
CA GLU A 278 1.23 42.19 22.55
C GLU A 278 1.15 42.07 24.08
N VAL A 279 1.66 40.96 24.66
CA VAL A 279 1.51 40.68 26.09
C VAL A 279 2.71 41.20 26.91
N LEU A 280 3.92 40.90 26.46
CA LEU A 280 5.15 41.27 27.16
C LEU A 280 5.71 42.63 26.73
N ALA A 281 5.19 43.23 25.66
CA ALA A 281 5.66 44.49 25.09
C ALA A 281 7.18 44.50 24.83
N ARG A 282 7.72 43.37 24.36
CA ARG A 282 9.12 43.13 23.98
C ARG A 282 9.19 42.58 22.55
N PRO A 283 8.77 43.36 21.54
CA PRO A 283 8.69 42.88 20.16
C PRO A 283 10.04 42.42 19.61
N GLU A 284 11.16 42.99 20.07
CA GLU A 284 12.52 42.59 19.69
C GLU A 284 12.82 41.12 20.05
N MET A 285 12.23 40.61 21.14
CA MET A 285 12.36 39.21 21.55
C MET A 285 11.55 38.24 20.69
N ALA A 286 10.61 38.76 19.88
CA ALA A 286 9.86 37.96 18.91
C ALA A 286 10.68 37.59 17.67
N ALA A 287 11.92 38.10 17.51
CA ALA A 287 12.75 37.86 16.33
C ALA A 287 12.89 36.37 15.98
N ARG A 288 13.18 35.53 16.98
CA ARG A 288 13.35 34.08 16.81
C ARG A 288 12.03 33.35 16.54
N ALA A 289 10.90 33.86 17.02
CA ALA A 289 9.58 33.33 16.68
C ALA A 289 9.25 33.60 15.20
N TRP A 290 9.51 34.82 14.72
CA TRP A 290 9.39 35.15 13.30
C TRP A 290 10.36 34.38 12.42
N LEU A 291 11.58 34.12 12.90
CA LEU A 291 12.54 33.23 12.24
C LEU A 291 11.99 31.80 12.10
N ALA A 292 11.45 31.22 13.18
CA ALA A 292 10.82 29.89 13.11
C ALA A 292 9.67 29.87 12.10
N ARG A 293 8.87 30.94 12.05
CA ARG A 293 7.80 31.10 11.04
C ARG A 293 8.37 31.18 9.61
N ALA A 294 9.46 31.91 9.40
CA ALA A 294 10.14 31.99 8.11
C ALA A 294 10.71 30.63 7.68
N ALA A 295 11.36 29.91 8.59
CA ALA A 295 11.90 28.58 8.33
C ALA A 295 10.79 27.54 8.03
N ALA A 296 9.65 27.63 8.72
CA ALA A 296 8.47 26.81 8.43
C ALA A 296 7.95 27.03 7.01
N PHE A 297 7.81 28.29 6.58
CA PHE A 297 7.43 28.61 5.20
C PHE A 297 8.49 28.20 4.18
N ALA A 298 9.77 28.36 4.51
CA ALA A 298 10.88 27.94 3.66
C ALA A 298 10.92 26.42 3.45
N THR A 299 10.49 25.64 4.44
CA THR A 299 10.39 24.17 4.34
C THR A 299 9.43 23.76 3.21
N ILE A 300 8.36 24.53 2.97
CA ILE A 300 7.39 24.27 1.90
C ILE A 300 7.57 25.16 0.65
N ASP A 301 8.73 25.82 0.51
CA ASP A 301 9.06 26.77 -0.56
C ASP A 301 8.01 27.89 -0.77
N ALA A 302 7.36 28.32 0.32
CA ALA A 302 6.41 29.44 0.29
C ALA A 302 7.17 30.78 0.27
N GLY A 303 7.74 31.12 -0.90
CA GLY A 303 8.64 32.28 -1.07
C GLY A 303 8.10 33.62 -0.55
N PRO A 304 6.90 34.09 -0.96
CA PRO A 304 6.36 35.36 -0.50
C PRO A 304 6.15 35.44 1.02
N GLU A 305 5.60 34.37 1.62
CA GLU A 305 5.41 34.29 3.07
C GLU A 305 6.73 34.20 3.83
N THR A 306 7.70 33.47 3.27
CA THR A 306 9.05 33.38 3.84
C THR A 306 9.72 34.74 3.87
N LEU A 307 9.70 35.48 2.75
CA LEU A 307 10.26 36.84 2.66
C LEU A 307 9.62 37.76 3.69
N HIS A 308 8.29 37.76 3.79
CA HIS A 308 7.58 38.60 4.76
C HIS A 308 7.99 38.28 6.22
N ALA A 309 8.00 36.99 6.58
CA ALA A 309 8.36 36.56 7.93
C ALA A 309 9.85 36.82 8.23
N ALA A 310 10.74 36.53 7.28
CA ALA A 310 12.18 36.74 7.41
C ALA A 310 12.54 38.22 7.52
N ASP A 311 11.93 39.10 6.71
CA ASP A 311 12.15 40.54 6.81
C ASP A 311 11.73 41.08 8.19
N ARG A 312 10.63 40.58 8.76
CA ARG A 312 10.21 40.93 10.11
C ARG A 312 11.20 40.37 11.15
N ALA A 313 11.65 39.13 10.99
CA ALA A 313 12.67 38.53 11.84
C ALA A 313 13.97 39.33 11.84
N ILE A 314 14.48 39.72 10.66
CA ILE A 314 15.71 40.52 10.49
C ILE A 314 15.56 41.86 11.21
N ARG A 315 14.47 42.62 10.97
CA ARG A 315 14.27 43.91 11.64
C ARG A 315 14.27 43.79 13.16
N LEU A 316 13.55 42.81 13.70
CA LEU A 316 13.49 42.58 15.15
C LEU A 316 14.83 42.09 15.70
N ALA A 317 15.52 41.21 14.98
CA ALA A 317 16.85 40.72 15.35
C ALA A 317 17.90 41.84 15.33
N THR A 318 17.80 42.81 14.41
CA THR A 318 18.63 44.02 14.43
C THR A 318 18.37 44.86 15.68
N LEU A 319 17.09 45.02 16.09
CA LEU A 319 16.75 45.72 17.33
C LEU A 319 17.27 44.97 18.58
N ALA A 320 17.26 43.64 18.55
CA ALA A 320 17.76 42.78 19.62
C ALA A 320 19.29 42.57 19.57
N ALA A 321 20.00 43.12 18.58
CA ALA A 321 21.41 42.82 18.28
C ALA A 321 21.72 41.31 18.14
N ASP A 322 20.74 40.49 17.73
CA ASP A 322 20.91 39.05 17.50
C ASP A 322 21.39 38.81 16.05
N VAL A 323 22.70 38.84 15.87
CA VAL A 323 23.35 38.65 14.55
C VAL A 323 23.07 37.24 14.00
N ARG A 324 23.05 36.21 14.85
CA ARG A 324 22.76 34.83 14.43
C ARG A 324 21.33 34.68 13.91
N ALA A 325 20.35 35.27 14.60
CA ALA A 325 18.97 35.27 14.11
C ALA A 325 18.83 36.00 12.75
N GLN A 326 19.61 37.05 12.50
CA GLN A 326 19.66 37.71 11.19
C GLN A 326 20.21 36.78 10.10
N ALA A 327 21.35 36.11 10.36
CA ALA A 327 21.94 35.16 9.44
C ALA A 327 20.98 34.00 9.11
N HIS A 328 20.32 33.43 10.12
CA HIS A 328 19.36 32.34 9.94
C HIS A 328 18.09 32.80 9.19
N ALA A 329 17.67 34.05 9.35
CA ALA A 329 16.56 34.58 8.56
C ALA A 329 16.96 34.73 7.08
N CYS A 330 18.20 35.11 6.80
CA CYS A 330 18.76 35.08 5.45
C CYS A 330 18.85 33.65 4.89
N TRP A 331 19.13 32.64 5.73
CA TRP A 331 19.08 31.23 5.32
C TRP A 331 17.68 30.83 4.87
N ALA A 332 16.64 31.18 5.63
CA ALA A 332 15.26 30.88 5.25
C ALA A 332 14.89 31.48 3.88
N ILE A 333 15.32 32.72 3.60
CA ILE A 333 15.11 33.36 2.29
C ILE A 333 15.83 32.59 1.18
N ALA A 334 17.10 32.24 1.37
CA ALA A 334 17.87 31.49 0.38
C ALA A 334 17.25 30.09 0.13
N ASP A 335 16.80 29.41 1.19
CA ASP A 335 16.26 28.06 1.09
C ASP A 335 14.90 28.01 0.37
N ALA A 336 14.08 29.05 0.50
CA ALA A 336 12.72 29.11 -0.06
C ALA A 336 12.67 29.52 -1.53
N LEU A 337 13.70 30.22 -2.02
CA LEU A 337 13.71 30.81 -3.35
C LEU A 337 14.44 29.91 -4.36
N PRO A 338 14.07 29.99 -5.65
CA PRO A 338 14.77 29.24 -6.70
C PRO A 338 16.27 29.56 -6.79
N THR A 339 17.04 28.55 -7.19
CA THR A 339 18.48 28.68 -7.44
C THR A 339 18.79 29.83 -8.40
N GLY A 340 19.73 30.70 -8.04
CA GLY A 340 20.09 31.90 -8.82
C GLY A 340 19.15 33.11 -8.71
N ALA A 341 18.05 33.04 -7.93
CA ALA A 341 17.18 34.20 -7.73
C ALA A 341 17.94 35.40 -7.10
N PRO A 342 17.74 36.66 -7.58
CA PRO A 342 18.49 37.82 -7.08
C PRO A 342 18.38 38.03 -5.57
N ASP A 343 17.18 37.80 -5.01
CA ASP A 343 16.93 37.97 -3.57
C ASP A 343 17.59 36.86 -2.75
N ALA A 344 17.65 35.64 -3.28
CA ALA A 344 18.36 34.52 -2.66
C ALA A 344 19.88 34.75 -2.65
N ILE A 345 20.45 35.26 -3.75
CA ILE A 345 21.87 35.62 -3.83
C ILE A 345 22.21 36.70 -2.80
N ARG A 346 21.39 37.76 -2.69
CA ARG A 346 21.61 38.82 -1.69
C ARG A 346 21.53 38.27 -0.27
N ALA A 347 20.54 37.43 0.02
CA ALA A 347 20.40 36.80 1.33
C ALA A 347 21.59 35.88 1.66
N ALA A 348 22.02 35.04 0.73
CA ALA A 348 23.15 34.13 0.94
C ALA A 348 24.48 34.89 1.20
N LYS A 349 24.75 35.95 0.43
CA LYS A 349 25.92 36.82 0.68
C LYS A 349 25.83 37.49 2.06
N ARG A 350 24.67 38.02 2.40
CA ARG A 350 24.44 38.64 3.70
C ARG A 350 24.60 37.66 4.86
N ALA A 351 24.19 36.40 4.70
CA ALA A 351 24.38 35.37 5.71
C ALA A 351 25.87 35.10 5.99
N VAL A 352 26.69 35.03 4.94
CA VAL A 352 28.15 34.89 5.08
C VAL A 352 28.78 36.11 5.75
N GLU A 353 28.34 37.33 5.41
CA GLU A 353 28.82 38.56 6.09
C GLU A 353 28.49 38.62 7.58
N LEU A 354 27.44 37.90 8.01
CA LEU A 354 26.95 37.88 9.40
C LEU A 354 27.49 36.69 10.21
N SER A 355 28.23 35.77 9.58
CA SER A 355 28.70 34.53 10.21
C SER A 355 30.22 34.48 10.20
N ASP A 356 30.81 33.84 11.22
CA ASP A 356 32.26 33.62 11.26
C ASP A 356 32.66 32.44 10.37
N ASP A 357 33.73 32.61 9.59
CA ASP A 357 34.17 31.68 8.53
C ASP A 357 34.63 30.29 9.04
N GLU A 358 34.95 30.19 10.32
CA GLU A 358 35.49 28.98 10.97
C GLU A 358 34.46 28.27 11.86
N ASP A 359 33.23 28.79 11.98
CA ASP A 359 32.17 28.21 12.82
C ASP A 359 31.07 27.53 11.97
N TYR A 360 30.26 26.69 12.62
CA TYR A 360 29.13 25.94 12.05
C TYR A 360 28.21 26.82 11.20
N ASP A 361 27.86 28.02 11.68
CA ASP A 361 26.96 28.96 10.98
C ASP A 361 27.61 29.49 9.67
N GLY A 362 28.95 29.60 9.66
CA GLY A 362 29.73 29.98 8.49
C GLY A 362 29.63 28.95 7.36
N ASP A 363 29.75 27.67 7.69
CA ASP A 363 29.67 26.58 6.71
C ASP A 363 28.23 26.39 6.19
N GLN A 364 27.22 26.54 7.04
CA GLN A 364 25.80 26.62 6.63
C GLN A 364 25.54 27.77 5.63
N SER A 365 26.13 28.93 5.90
CA SER A 365 26.02 30.11 5.03
C SER A 365 26.75 29.89 3.70
N ALA A 366 27.93 29.28 3.74
CA ALA A 366 28.71 28.94 2.55
C ALA A 366 27.99 27.93 1.64
N ALA A 367 27.29 26.94 2.20
CA ALA A 367 26.47 25.99 1.43
C ALA A 367 25.38 26.70 0.60
N ARG A 368 24.70 27.67 1.20
CA ARG A 368 23.68 28.48 0.51
C ARG A 368 24.30 29.44 -0.50
N LEU A 369 25.46 30.02 -0.19
CA LEU A 369 26.20 30.83 -1.15
C LEU A 369 26.62 30.00 -2.36
N TRP A 370 27.13 28.78 -2.16
CA TRP A 370 27.48 27.85 -3.21
C TRP A 370 26.28 27.51 -4.10
N ARG A 371 25.12 27.25 -3.49
CA ARG A 371 23.87 26.97 -4.21
C ARG A 371 23.51 28.10 -5.18
N HIS A 372 23.50 29.35 -4.73
CA HIS A 372 22.98 30.48 -5.51
C HIS A 372 24.03 31.27 -6.31
N ALA A 373 25.29 31.29 -5.87
CA ALA A 373 26.38 32.07 -6.47
C ALA A 373 27.75 31.40 -6.21
N PRO A 374 28.05 30.26 -6.88
CA PRO A 374 29.27 29.48 -6.64
C PRO A 374 30.55 30.29 -6.88
N ASP A 375 30.55 31.19 -7.86
CA ASP A 375 31.70 32.07 -8.17
C ASP A 375 32.03 33.07 -7.06
N ALA A 376 31.11 33.29 -6.12
CA ALA A 376 31.33 34.16 -4.97
C ALA A 376 32.03 33.45 -3.80
N LEU A 377 32.21 32.12 -3.86
CA LEU A 377 32.90 31.35 -2.84
C LEU A 377 34.31 30.98 -3.32
N ALA A 378 35.33 31.39 -2.56
CA ALA A 378 36.73 31.09 -2.88
C ALA A 378 37.00 29.58 -2.95
N GLU A 379 37.87 29.16 -3.87
CA GLU A 379 38.21 27.75 -4.10
C GLU A 379 38.86 27.11 -2.87
N GLU A 380 39.73 27.84 -2.16
CA GLU A 380 40.37 27.37 -0.93
C GLU A 380 39.34 27.10 0.17
N ARG A 381 38.34 28.00 0.30
CA ARG A 381 37.26 27.85 1.27
C ARG A 381 36.37 26.66 0.94
N ARG A 382 36.05 26.46 -0.33
CA ARG A 382 35.32 25.27 -0.80
C ARG A 382 36.07 23.97 -0.45
N HIS A 383 37.37 23.91 -0.70
CA HIS A 383 38.18 22.72 -0.38
C HIS A 383 38.22 22.44 1.12
N ALA A 384 38.36 23.48 1.95
CA ALA A 384 38.36 23.33 3.40
C ALA A 384 37.02 22.77 3.93
N ILE A 385 35.89 23.22 3.39
CA ILE A 385 34.57 22.70 3.75
C ILE A 385 34.41 21.25 3.28
N ASP A 386 34.86 20.92 2.06
CA ASP A 386 34.88 19.55 1.53
C ASP A 386 35.65 18.59 2.46
N GLU A 387 36.84 18.97 2.94
CA GLU A 387 37.63 18.16 3.87
C GLU A 387 36.93 17.98 5.22
N ARG A 388 36.39 19.07 5.81
CA ARG A 388 35.65 19.00 7.08
C ARG A 388 34.41 18.09 6.97
N CYS A 389 33.64 18.24 5.89
CA CYS A 389 32.41 17.48 5.67
C CYS A 389 32.65 15.98 5.38
N ARG A 390 33.86 15.57 4.96
CA ARG A 390 34.22 14.14 4.77
C ARG A 390 34.65 13.44 6.06
N HIS A 391 35.27 14.17 6.99
CA HIS A 391 35.96 13.58 8.15
C HIS A 391 35.24 13.79 9.50
N ALA A 392 34.06 14.41 9.51
CA ALA A 392 33.31 14.69 10.75
C ALA A 392 32.86 13.41 11.48
N THR A 393 33.11 13.33 12.79
CA THR A 393 32.70 12.22 13.65
C THR A 393 31.36 12.48 14.37
N ALA A 394 30.47 11.49 14.26
CA ALA A 394 29.30 11.08 15.05
C ALA A 394 28.32 12.05 15.78
N SER A 395 28.51 13.37 15.94
CA SER A 395 27.46 14.22 16.56
C SER A 395 27.47 15.71 16.18
N ALA A 396 28.54 16.22 15.60
CA ALA A 396 28.57 17.50 14.89
C ALA A 396 29.33 17.20 13.57
N ASP A 397 28.77 17.31 12.37
CA ASP A 397 27.97 18.43 11.88
C ASP A 397 27.03 17.95 10.75
N LEU A 398 26.09 17.08 11.09
CA LEU A 398 25.20 16.43 10.13
C LEU A 398 24.42 17.45 9.28
N ASN A 399 24.00 18.54 9.91
CA ASN A 399 23.26 19.61 9.24
C ASN A 399 24.10 20.35 8.22
N VAL A 400 25.37 20.69 8.54
CA VAL A 400 26.27 21.33 7.56
C VAL A 400 26.56 20.37 6.42
N ARG A 401 26.82 19.10 6.71
CA ARG A 401 27.08 18.09 5.68
C ARG A 401 25.89 17.93 4.73
N LEU A 402 24.67 17.84 5.27
CA LEU A 402 23.45 17.76 4.46
C LEU A 402 23.26 19.02 3.60
N ALA A 403 23.43 20.21 4.17
CA ALA A 403 23.31 21.46 3.44
C ALA A 403 24.38 21.58 2.34
N TRP A 404 25.63 21.25 2.66
CA TRP A 404 26.77 21.35 1.76
C TRP A 404 26.67 20.34 0.61
N TRP A 405 26.56 19.03 0.93
CA TRP A 405 26.46 17.99 -0.09
C TRP A 405 25.16 18.10 -0.92
N GLY A 406 24.07 18.58 -0.31
CA GLY A 406 22.84 18.90 -1.03
C GLY A 406 23.02 20.02 -2.06
N ALA A 407 23.69 21.12 -1.66
CA ALA A 407 24.01 22.22 -2.57
C ALA A 407 24.99 21.80 -3.69
N ARG A 408 25.96 20.94 -3.37
CA ARG A 408 26.87 20.33 -4.36
C ARG A 408 26.09 19.48 -5.35
N ALA A 409 25.19 18.63 -4.87
CA ALA A 409 24.36 17.79 -5.73
C ALA A 409 23.51 18.61 -6.70
N GLU A 410 22.88 19.68 -6.22
CA GLU A 410 22.03 20.55 -7.05
C GLU A 410 22.79 21.25 -8.18
N ARG A 411 24.07 21.60 -7.97
CA ARG A 411 24.92 22.22 -8.99
C ARG A 411 25.44 21.24 -10.02
N LEU A 412 25.64 19.97 -9.65
CA LEU A 412 26.20 18.95 -10.53
C LEU A 412 25.16 18.31 -11.48
N ILE A 413 23.86 18.59 -11.32
CA ILE A 413 22.79 18.01 -12.16
C ILE A 413 22.99 18.32 -13.64
N ASP A 414 23.39 19.54 -13.98
CA ASP A 414 23.53 20.00 -15.37
C ASP A 414 24.90 19.64 -15.99
N ASP A 415 25.87 19.20 -15.19
CA ASP A 415 27.27 18.97 -15.60
C ASP A 415 27.60 17.49 -15.90
N VAL A 416 26.61 16.58 -15.85
CA VAL A 416 26.82 15.12 -15.94
C VAL A 416 27.31 14.65 -17.33
N ASP A 417 26.97 15.36 -18.41
CA ASP A 417 27.31 14.98 -19.80
C ASP A 417 28.69 15.52 -20.27
N GLY A 418 29.43 16.23 -19.42
CA GLY A 418 30.48 17.16 -19.86
C GLY A 418 31.94 16.70 -19.90
N SER A 419 32.34 15.55 -19.33
CA SER A 419 33.77 15.17 -19.39
C SER A 419 34.10 13.68 -19.22
N ASP A 420 34.85 13.15 -20.18
CA ASP A 420 35.50 11.83 -20.21
C ASP A 420 36.61 11.64 -19.13
N GLY A 421 36.51 12.34 -17.98
CA GLY A 421 37.55 12.31 -16.93
C GLY A 421 37.13 12.70 -15.52
N GLN A 422 35.95 13.29 -15.27
CA GLN A 422 35.53 13.73 -13.92
C GLN A 422 34.39 12.90 -13.30
N ALA A 423 34.20 11.63 -13.71
CA ALA A 423 33.18 10.73 -13.14
C ALA A 423 33.35 10.39 -11.64
N SER A 424 34.31 11.00 -10.93
CA SER A 424 34.59 10.78 -9.51
C SER A 424 33.76 11.69 -8.59
N GLU A 425 33.56 12.96 -8.95
CA GLU A 425 32.96 13.96 -8.06
C GLU A 425 31.44 13.76 -7.87
N PRO A 426 30.61 13.58 -8.93
CA PRO A 426 29.20 13.25 -8.75
C PRO A 426 28.98 11.95 -7.94
N ARG A 427 29.85 10.94 -8.13
CA ARG A 427 29.79 9.68 -7.36
C ARG A 427 30.11 9.89 -5.89
N LEU A 428 31.10 10.72 -5.57
CA LEU A 428 31.45 11.09 -4.20
C LEU A 428 30.27 11.78 -3.50
N VAL A 429 29.66 12.78 -4.16
CA VAL A 429 28.51 13.51 -3.60
C VAL A 429 27.35 12.56 -3.30
N LEU A 430 27.03 11.64 -4.21
CA LEU A 430 26.02 10.61 -3.97
C LEU A 430 26.38 9.69 -2.81
N ALA A 431 27.65 9.26 -2.69
CA ALA A 431 28.09 8.40 -1.61
C ALA A 431 27.93 9.07 -0.24
N GLU A 432 28.29 10.35 -0.12
CA GLU A 432 28.13 11.13 1.11
C GLU A 432 26.66 11.34 1.48
N LEU A 433 25.79 11.65 0.50
CA LEU A 433 24.35 11.77 0.75
C LEU A 433 23.72 10.42 1.16
N ILE A 434 24.11 9.32 0.53
CA ILE A 434 23.63 7.98 0.89
C ILE A 434 24.05 7.62 2.32
N ALA A 435 25.27 7.97 2.72
CA ALA A 435 25.75 7.73 4.08
C ALA A 435 24.94 8.47 5.17
N MET A 436 24.22 9.52 4.79
CA MET A 436 23.40 10.33 5.70
C MET A 436 21.89 10.10 5.54
N ALA A 437 21.45 9.24 4.61
CA ALA A 437 20.04 9.08 4.26
C ALA A 437 19.13 8.65 5.43
N ASP A 438 19.66 7.86 6.38
CA ASP A 438 18.92 7.42 7.57
C ASP A 438 19.31 8.18 8.85
N ALA A 439 20.04 9.29 8.71
CA ALA A 439 20.45 10.09 9.85
C ALA A 439 19.28 10.97 10.38
N ASP A 440 19.23 11.17 11.70
CA ASP A 440 18.21 12.02 12.34
C ASP A 440 18.61 13.49 12.22
N ALA A 441 17.90 14.24 11.37
CA ALA A 441 18.24 15.61 11.01
C ALA A 441 16.98 16.44 10.70
N PRO A 442 17.06 17.79 10.73
CA PRO A 442 15.97 18.68 10.38
C PRO A 442 15.40 18.35 8.99
N VAL A 443 14.10 18.07 8.97
CA VAL A 443 13.39 17.53 7.81
C VAL A 443 13.50 18.44 6.58
N GLY A 444 13.47 19.76 6.76
CA GLY A 444 13.59 20.72 5.67
C GLY A 444 14.95 20.68 4.95
N THR A 445 16.05 20.57 5.70
CA THR A 445 17.40 20.47 5.14
C THR A 445 17.64 19.08 4.57
N HIS A 446 17.30 18.04 5.35
CA HIS A 446 17.53 16.66 4.98
C HIS A 446 16.70 16.26 3.75
N GLY A 447 15.41 16.55 3.74
CA GLY A 447 14.51 16.25 2.63
C GLY A 447 14.93 16.95 1.33
N LYS A 448 15.38 18.22 1.40
CA LYS A 448 15.90 18.96 0.24
C LYS A 448 17.21 18.36 -0.28
N ALA A 449 18.13 17.97 0.61
CA ALA A 449 19.38 17.32 0.23
C ALA A 449 19.14 15.96 -0.45
N MET A 450 18.24 15.13 0.10
CA MET A 450 17.86 13.85 -0.52
C MET A 450 17.19 14.05 -1.87
N ALA A 451 16.32 15.05 -2.01
CA ALA A 451 15.70 15.40 -3.29
C ALA A 451 16.74 15.82 -4.35
N ALA A 452 17.73 16.64 -3.97
CA ALA A 452 18.83 17.01 -4.85
C ALA A 452 19.70 15.80 -5.23
N GLY A 453 19.99 14.91 -4.28
CA GLY A 453 20.68 13.65 -4.53
C GLY A 453 19.92 12.72 -5.48
N CYS A 454 18.60 12.60 -5.33
CA CYS A 454 17.75 11.85 -6.26
C CYS A 454 17.84 12.40 -7.69
N ARG A 455 17.83 13.73 -7.85
CA ARG A 455 18.02 14.36 -9.16
C ARG A 455 19.37 14.06 -9.78
N LEU A 456 20.44 14.17 -8.99
CA LEU A 456 21.79 13.86 -9.45
C LEU A 456 21.93 12.38 -9.82
N ALA A 457 21.42 11.46 -9.00
CA ALA A 457 21.44 10.03 -9.28
C ALA A 457 20.66 9.69 -10.56
N ALA A 458 19.52 10.35 -10.80
CA ALA A 458 18.75 10.19 -12.02
C ALA A 458 19.51 10.71 -13.25
N ALA A 459 20.15 11.89 -13.16
CA ALA A 459 20.97 12.43 -14.24
C ALA A 459 22.16 11.51 -14.59
N MET A 460 22.73 10.82 -13.60
CA MET A 460 23.83 9.86 -13.78
C MET A 460 23.39 8.45 -14.20
N GLY A 461 22.08 8.14 -14.25
CA GLY A 461 21.59 6.78 -14.46
C GLY A 461 21.94 5.79 -13.34
N ALA A 462 22.20 6.27 -12.12
CA ALA A 462 22.58 5.45 -10.96
C ALA A 462 21.33 4.98 -10.18
N THR A 463 20.68 3.91 -10.67
CA THR A 463 19.39 3.40 -10.13
C THR A 463 19.46 2.98 -8.66
N ASP A 464 20.51 2.25 -8.25
CA ASP A 464 20.68 1.82 -6.85
C ASP A 464 20.82 3.00 -5.88
N SER A 465 21.62 4.00 -6.26
CA SER A 465 21.81 5.24 -5.50
C SER A 465 20.52 6.04 -5.41
N PHE A 466 19.78 6.11 -6.52
CA PHE A 466 18.46 6.75 -6.56
C PHE A 466 17.51 6.08 -5.55
N ALA A 467 17.37 4.75 -5.59
CA ALA A 467 16.43 4.02 -4.75
C ALA A 467 16.69 4.24 -3.25
N ARG A 468 17.97 4.27 -2.83
CA ARG A 468 18.37 4.53 -1.45
C ARG A 468 18.00 5.94 -0.98
N LEU A 469 18.22 6.94 -1.83
CA LEU A 469 17.92 8.34 -1.52
C LEU A 469 16.42 8.64 -1.59
N ASP A 470 15.69 8.00 -2.50
CA ASP A 470 14.24 8.22 -2.72
C ASP A 470 13.42 7.75 -1.52
N GLU A 471 13.81 6.67 -0.85
CA GLU A 471 13.13 6.21 0.37
C GLU A 471 13.21 7.26 1.49
N ALA A 472 14.40 7.80 1.76
CA ALA A 472 14.61 8.87 2.73
C ALA A 472 13.87 10.15 2.32
N HIS A 473 13.97 10.55 1.05
CA HIS A 473 13.25 11.69 0.49
C HIS A 473 11.73 11.57 0.69
N ARG A 474 11.13 10.42 0.35
CA ARG A 474 9.69 10.17 0.50
C ARG A 474 9.24 10.24 1.95
N ARG A 475 10.04 9.69 2.88
CA ARG A 475 9.77 9.73 4.32
C ARG A 475 9.66 11.18 4.81
N HIS A 476 10.64 12.00 4.47
CA HIS A 476 10.67 13.43 4.85
C HIS A 476 9.58 14.25 4.16
N ALA A 477 9.32 14.00 2.87
CA ALA A 477 8.25 14.68 2.16
C ALA A 477 6.87 14.33 2.74
N SER A 478 6.63 13.06 3.10
CA SER A 478 5.39 12.67 3.78
C SER A 478 5.25 13.38 5.11
N GLN A 479 6.31 13.39 5.92
CA GLN A 479 6.31 14.03 7.24
C GLN A 479 5.94 15.51 7.19
N VAL A 480 6.37 16.25 6.16
CA VAL A 480 5.98 17.67 5.96
C VAL A 480 4.54 17.81 5.47
N LEU A 481 4.09 16.92 4.58
CA LEU A 481 2.74 16.98 4.02
C LEU A 481 1.68 16.53 5.04
N ASP A 482 2.06 15.66 5.97
CA ASP A 482 1.22 15.19 7.06
C ASP A 482 0.90 16.34 8.02
N GLY A 483 -0.39 16.60 8.21
CA GLY A 483 -0.87 17.70 9.05
C GLY A 483 -1.12 19.03 8.32
N LEU A 484 -0.66 19.21 7.07
CA LEU A 484 -1.00 20.39 6.28
C LEU A 484 -2.45 20.35 5.76
N ARG A 485 -3.12 21.51 5.79
CA ARG A 485 -4.50 21.70 5.36
C ARG A 485 -4.66 23.01 4.57
N GLY A 486 -5.73 23.11 3.79
CA GLY A 486 -6.11 24.34 3.09
C GLY A 486 -5.04 24.88 2.13
N GLU A 487 -4.80 26.19 2.20
CA GLU A 487 -3.86 26.91 1.32
C GLU A 487 -2.41 26.47 1.52
N LEU A 488 -2.01 26.13 2.75
CA LEU A 488 -0.65 25.63 3.05
C LEU A 488 -0.39 24.30 2.34
N ALA A 489 -1.37 23.39 2.30
CA ALA A 489 -1.25 22.15 1.56
C ALA A 489 -1.15 22.38 0.05
N ALA A 490 -1.82 23.40 -0.49
CA ALA A 490 -1.72 23.77 -1.89
C ALA A 490 -0.33 24.32 -2.24
N LYS A 491 0.24 25.18 -1.38
CA LYS A 491 1.60 25.73 -1.52
C LYS A 491 2.67 24.63 -1.40
N ALA A 492 2.55 23.74 -0.42
CA ALA A 492 3.44 22.59 -0.28
C ALA A 492 3.41 21.67 -1.52
N ARG A 493 2.25 21.53 -2.16
CA ARG A 493 2.11 20.82 -3.46
C ARG A 493 2.62 21.62 -4.67
N ALA A 494 3.13 22.83 -4.48
CA ALA A 494 3.85 23.56 -5.54
C ALA A 494 5.37 23.51 -5.34
N SER A 495 5.84 23.11 -4.15
CA SER A 495 7.26 22.96 -3.85
C SER A 495 7.90 21.88 -4.72
N ALA A 496 9.06 22.19 -5.29
CA ALA A 496 9.78 21.31 -6.20
C ALA A 496 10.36 20.07 -5.51
N TRP A 497 10.68 20.16 -4.20
CA TRP A 497 11.20 19.02 -3.45
C TRP A 497 10.09 18.21 -2.76
N LEU A 498 8.96 18.81 -2.38
CA LEU A 498 7.83 18.10 -1.78
C LEU A 498 6.95 17.42 -2.82
N MET A 499 6.84 18.00 -4.03
CA MET A 499 6.14 17.35 -5.11
C MET A 499 6.93 16.18 -5.66
N ARG A 500 6.20 15.15 -6.08
CA ARG A 500 6.72 14.05 -6.90
C ARG A 500 7.18 14.60 -8.25
N GLY A 501 8.35 15.23 -8.28
CA GLY A 501 9.02 15.75 -9.47
C GLY A 501 9.98 14.76 -10.12
N HIS A 502 10.42 13.72 -9.38
CA HIS A 502 11.23 12.62 -9.95
C HIS A 502 10.56 11.25 -9.77
N GLY A 503 9.31 11.27 -9.34
CA GLY A 503 8.45 10.09 -9.29
C GLY A 503 7.99 9.61 -10.67
N ASN A 504 8.24 10.30 -11.77
CA ASN A 504 7.97 9.71 -13.09
C ASN A 504 9.16 8.87 -13.55
N VAL A 505 10.41 9.33 -13.41
CA VAL A 505 11.57 8.52 -13.80
C VAL A 505 11.77 7.33 -12.87
N ALA A 506 11.39 7.39 -11.59
CA ALA A 506 11.58 6.27 -10.66
C ALA A 506 10.32 5.67 -10.04
N ARG A 507 9.11 6.19 -10.29
CA ARG A 507 7.93 5.30 -10.26
C ARG A 507 7.68 4.70 -11.63
N ASP A 508 8.14 5.28 -12.74
CA ASP A 508 8.48 4.44 -13.88
C ASP A 508 9.66 3.58 -13.47
N SER A 509 10.90 4.01 -13.22
CA SER A 509 12.01 3.07 -12.91
C SER A 509 11.75 2.09 -11.76
N SER A 510 11.02 2.39 -10.67
CA SER A 510 10.65 1.36 -9.69
C SER A 510 9.39 0.58 -10.07
N ARG A 511 8.39 1.11 -10.80
CA ARG A 511 7.33 0.23 -11.37
C ARG A 511 7.81 -0.50 -12.61
N HIS A 512 8.87 -0.04 -13.24
CA HIS A 512 9.50 -0.50 -14.46
C HIS A 512 10.56 -1.51 -14.08
N GLU A 513 11.39 -1.29 -13.06
CA GLU A 513 12.22 -2.30 -12.39
C GLU A 513 11.32 -3.33 -11.74
N ARG A 514 10.26 -2.94 -11.00
CA ARG A 514 9.30 -3.94 -10.50
C ARG A 514 8.56 -4.64 -11.63
N ALA A 515 8.25 -3.98 -12.74
CA ALA A 515 7.68 -4.63 -13.92
C ALA A 515 8.72 -5.44 -14.68
N ILE A 516 10.02 -5.11 -14.63
CA ILE A 516 11.14 -5.85 -15.22
C ILE A 516 11.45 -7.06 -14.35
N ASP A 517 11.33 -6.97 -13.04
CA ASP A 517 11.45 -8.04 -12.07
C ASP A 517 10.25 -8.98 -12.19
N LEU A 518 9.03 -8.43 -12.29
CA LEU A 518 7.82 -9.22 -12.51
C LEU A 518 7.80 -9.81 -13.92
N GLN A 519 8.23 -9.05 -14.94
CA GLN A 519 8.49 -9.57 -16.29
C GLN A 519 9.62 -10.58 -16.26
N GLY A 520 10.64 -10.41 -15.42
CA GLY A 520 11.76 -11.30 -15.26
C GLY A 520 11.33 -12.62 -14.62
N LEU A 521 10.41 -12.57 -13.65
CA LEU A 521 9.74 -13.75 -13.08
C LEU A 521 8.81 -14.41 -14.10
N VAL A 522 8.00 -13.62 -14.85
CA VAL A 522 7.11 -14.12 -15.92
C VAL A 522 7.89 -14.64 -17.13
N ARG A 523 9.09 -14.11 -17.39
CA ARG A 523 10.00 -14.55 -18.45
C ARG A 523 10.78 -15.76 -18.01
N ALA A 524 11.28 -15.81 -16.77
CA ALA A 524 11.85 -17.03 -16.17
C ALA A 524 10.83 -18.18 -16.09
N LEU A 525 9.54 -17.85 -16.06
CA LEU A 525 8.42 -18.77 -16.22
C LEU A 525 8.21 -19.26 -17.65
N SER A 526 8.53 -18.42 -18.64
CA SER A 526 8.40 -18.73 -20.07
C SER A 526 9.67 -19.38 -20.64
N GLU A 527 10.83 -19.06 -20.05
CA GLU A 527 12.14 -19.61 -20.31
C GLU A 527 12.33 -20.88 -19.46
N ARG A 528 13.08 -21.87 -19.97
CA ARG A 528 13.28 -23.16 -19.27
C ARG A 528 14.34 -23.03 -18.17
N ASP A 529 14.13 -22.11 -17.22
CA ASP A 529 15.04 -21.93 -16.09
C ASP A 529 14.90 -23.09 -15.08
N GLU A 530 16.00 -23.48 -14.44
CA GLU A 530 16.00 -24.52 -13.39
C GLU A 530 15.16 -24.07 -12.18
N LEU A 531 14.33 -24.98 -11.63
CA LEU A 531 13.41 -24.71 -10.53
C LEU A 531 14.09 -23.99 -9.35
N GLN A 532 15.30 -24.39 -8.97
CA GLN A 532 16.02 -23.78 -7.85
C GLN A 532 16.34 -22.30 -8.10
N THR A 533 16.78 -21.96 -9.31
CA THR A 533 17.10 -20.59 -9.72
C THR A 533 15.85 -19.70 -9.68
N LEU A 534 14.70 -20.25 -10.07
CA LEU A 534 13.42 -19.56 -9.99
C LEU A 534 13.00 -19.30 -8.53
N LEU A 535 13.14 -20.31 -7.66
CA LEU A 535 12.85 -20.18 -6.22
C LEU A 535 13.72 -19.11 -5.56
N ASP A 536 15.03 -19.11 -5.87
CA ASP A 536 15.97 -18.13 -5.34
C ASP A 536 15.64 -16.70 -5.79
N ARG A 537 15.31 -16.53 -7.08
CA ARG A 537 14.86 -15.23 -7.61
C ARG A 537 13.59 -14.73 -6.95
N VAL A 538 12.62 -15.60 -6.68
CA VAL A 538 11.39 -15.24 -5.96
C VAL A 538 11.72 -14.70 -4.57
N VAL A 539 12.60 -15.39 -3.84
CA VAL A 539 13.02 -14.96 -2.50
C VAL A 539 13.80 -13.63 -2.56
N ASP A 540 14.70 -13.47 -3.52
CA ASP A 540 15.48 -12.24 -3.70
C ASP A 540 14.57 -11.03 -4.02
N VAL A 541 13.58 -11.19 -4.90
CA VAL A 541 12.60 -10.14 -5.22
C VAL A 541 11.78 -9.77 -3.99
N LEU A 542 11.33 -10.76 -3.22
CA LEU A 542 10.56 -10.53 -1.99
C LEU A 542 11.40 -9.83 -0.91
N LEU A 543 12.66 -10.22 -0.73
CA LEU A 543 13.59 -9.56 0.19
C LEU A 543 13.86 -8.11 -0.21
N MET A 544 14.09 -7.87 -1.51
CA MET A 544 14.35 -6.54 -2.04
C MET A 544 13.12 -5.62 -1.89
N TRP A 545 11.92 -6.13 -2.18
CA TRP A 545 10.70 -5.32 -2.14
C TRP A 545 10.19 -5.10 -0.71
N THR A 546 10.32 -6.08 0.18
CA THR A 546 9.88 -5.94 1.58
C THR A 546 10.95 -5.35 2.50
N GLY A 547 12.22 -5.36 2.05
CA GLY A 547 13.38 -4.99 2.84
C GLY A 547 13.68 -5.97 3.98
N ALA A 548 13.08 -7.17 3.99
CA ALA A 548 13.28 -8.15 5.05
C ALA A 548 14.75 -8.55 5.20
N GLU A 549 15.18 -8.92 6.41
CA GLU A 549 16.55 -9.37 6.65
C GLU A 549 16.77 -10.75 6.02
N ARG A 550 15.80 -11.65 6.19
CA ARG A 550 15.82 -13.04 5.73
C ARG A 550 14.51 -13.42 5.07
N GLY A 551 14.63 -14.24 4.02
CA GLY A 551 13.50 -14.80 3.31
C GLY A 551 13.68 -16.29 3.09
N LEU A 552 12.64 -17.05 3.41
CA LEU A 552 12.61 -18.49 3.27
C LEU A 552 11.36 -18.89 2.49
N LEU A 553 11.53 -19.80 1.53
CA LEU A 553 10.43 -20.38 0.78
C LEU A 553 10.25 -21.82 1.24
N LEU A 554 9.13 -22.05 1.93
CA LEU A 554 8.82 -23.28 2.63
C LEU A 554 7.85 -24.11 1.80
N MET A 555 8.17 -25.37 1.61
CA MET A 555 7.32 -26.33 0.91
C MET A 555 7.03 -27.53 1.84
N PRO A 556 5.84 -28.12 1.78
CA PRO A 556 5.53 -29.33 2.50
C PRO A 556 6.33 -30.51 1.91
N ASP A 557 6.87 -31.33 2.80
CA ASP A 557 7.46 -32.64 2.48
C ASP A 557 6.39 -33.75 2.51
N ASP A 558 6.75 -35.00 2.21
CA ASP A 558 5.80 -36.14 2.16
C ASP A 558 5.01 -36.34 3.48
N ASP A 559 5.62 -35.99 4.61
CA ASP A 559 4.99 -36.05 5.95
C ASP A 559 4.20 -34.78 6.32
N GLY A 560 4.05 -33.82 5.39
CA GLY A 560 3.39 -32.53 5.60
C GLY A 560 4.20 -31.52 6.43
N THR A 561 5.46 -31.83 6.74
CA THR A 561 6.37 -30.90 7.44
C THR A 561 6.90 -29.84 6.48
N LEU A 562 6.93 -28.57 6.93
CA LEU A 562 7.42 -27.47 6.10
C LEU A 562 8.94 -27.39 6.13
N GLN A 563 9.56 -27.55 4.97
CA GLN A 563 11.01 -27.49 4.78
C GLN A 563 11.40 -26.33 3.86
N PRO A 564 12.48 -25.60 4.17
CA PRO A 564 12.98 -24.56 3.28
C PRO A 564 13.56 -25.18 2.00
N ARG A 565 13.01 -24.81 0.85
CA ARG A 565 13.57 -25.16 -0.48
C ARG A 565 14.47 -24.05 -1.01
N SER A 566 14.27 -22.82 -0.56
CA SER A 566 15.19 -21.69 -0.75
C SER A 566 15.21 -20.85 0.53
N ALA A 567 16.38 -20.32 0.88
CA ALA A 567 16.58 -19.52 2.07
C ALA A 567 17.73 -18.55 1.86
N ARG A 568 17.44 -17.25 1.81
CA ARG A 568 18.40 -16.20 1.43
C ARG A 568 18.30 -15.01 2.38
N ASN A 569 19.36 -14.21 2.44
CA ASN A 569 19.37 -12.92 3.12
C ASN A 569 19.32 -11.75 2.13
N LEU A 570 19.16 -10.53 2.64
CA LEU A 570 19.10 -9.31 1.84
C LEU A 570 20.35 -9.10 0.93
N ALA A 571 21.49 -9.66 1.31
CA ALA A 571 22.72 -9.65 0.51
C ALA A 571 22.77 -10.74 -0.58
N ARG A 572 21.66 -11.47 -0.81
CA ARG A 572 21.53 -12.58 -1.76
C ARG A 572 22.50 -13.74 -1.50
N HIS A 573 22.85 -13.98 -0.23
CA HIS A 573 23.61 -15.16 0.18
C HIS A 573 22.68 -16.24 0.74
N ASP A 574 22.99 -17.51 0.46
CA ASP A 574 22.25 -18.66 0.98
C ASP A 574 22.45 -18.81 2.49
N LEU A 575 21.37 -19.12 3.20
CA LEU A 575 21.37 -19.39 4.64
C LEU A 575 21.71 -20.87 4.91
N ARG A 576 22.50 -21.14 5.95
CA ARG A 576 22.90 -22.52 6.34
C ARG A 576 22.71 -22.79 7.83
N ASP A 577 22.49 -24.06 8.16
CA ASP A 577 22.45 -24.59 9.53
C ASP A 577 21.53 -23.79 10.47
N GLU A 578 22.07 -23.19 11.52
CA GLU A 578 21.34 -22.40 12.52
C GLU A 578 20.60 -21.18 11.91
N GLN A 579 21.02 -20.71 10.74
CA GLN A 579 20.38 -19.59 10.04
C GLN A 579 19.08 -19.97 9.34
N LEU A 580 18.78 -21.27 9.19
CA LEU A 580 17.50 -21.77 8.68
C LEU A 580 16.42 -21.82 9.76
N ALA A 581 16.77 -21.57 11.02
CA ALA A 581 15.81 -21.65 12.09
C ALA A 581 14.74 -20.55 11.97
N MET A 582 13.48 -21.00 12.09
CA MET A 582 12.26 -20.24 11.83
C MET A 582 11.12 -20.66 12.77
N SER A 583 10.06 -19.86 12.84
CA SER A 583 8.85 -20.23 13.57
C SER A 583 7.91 -21.08 12.71
N SER A 584 7.94 -22.40 12.91
CA SER A 584 7.09 -23.35 12.20
C SER A 584 5.58 -23.17 12.50
N SER A 585 5.22 -22.59 13.65
CA SER A 585 3.83 -22.34 14.02
C SER A 585 3.21 -21.18 13.22
N LEU A 586 3.97 -20.11 12.98
CA LEU A 586 3.49 -18.96 12.20
C LEU A 586 3.35 -19.32 10.72
N ALA A 587 4.31 -20.06 10.17
CA ALA A 587 4.25 -20.58 8.80
C ALA A 587 3.03 -21.49 8.61
N ARG A 588 2.79 -22.43 9.55
CA ARG A 588 1.63 -23.34 9.47
C ARG A 588 0.31 -22.60 9.57
N ARG A 589 0.21 -21.60 10.45
CA ARG A 589 -1.00 -20.79 10.61
C ARG A 589 -1.36 -20.04 9.33
N ALA A 590 -0.38 -19.49 8.62
CA ALA A 590 -0.60 -18.81 7.35
C ALA A 590 -1.07 -19.76 6.25
N MET A 591 -0.57 -21.01 6.25
CA MET A 591 -1.11 -22.05 5.38
C MET A 591 -2.55 -22.40 5.77
N GLU A 592 -2.81 -22.83 7.01
CA GLU A 592 -4.15 -23.23 7.43
C GLU A 592 -5.23 -22.15 7.22
N SER A 593 -4.91 -20.88 7.44
CA SER A 593 -5.84 -19.76 7.22
C SER A 593 -6.01 -19.39 5.75
N GLY A 594 -5.02 -19.68 4.89
CA GLY A 594 -4.96 -19.15 3.53
C GLY A 594 -4.76 -17.63 3.47
N GLU A 595 -4.44 -16.99 4.59
CA GLU A 595 -4.23 -15.55 4.71
C GLU A 595 -2.84 -15.21 5.26
N PRO A 596 -2.24 -14.07 4.88
CA PRO A 596 -0.97 -13.62 5.46
C PRO A 596 -1.05 -13.45 6.97
N VAL A 597 0.01 -13.85 7.66
CA VAL A 597 0.17 -13.70 9.10
C VAL A 597 1.32 -12.76 9.38
N VAL A 598 1.04 -11.67 10.11
CA VAL A 598 2.04 -10.69 10.58
C VAL A 598 2.19 -10.80 12.09
N ALA A 599 3.42 -10.73 12.58
CA ALA A 599 3.73 -10.51 14.00
C ALA A 599 4.58 -9.25 14.13
N VAL A 600 4.07 -8.24 14.84
CA VAL A 600 4.64 -6.87 14.90
C VAL A 600 5.74 -6.78 15.96
N ASP A 601 5.56 -7.46 17.08
CA ASP A 601 6.61 -7.79 18.05
C ASP A 601 6.46 -9.25 18.43
N ALA A 602 7.10 -10.13 17.65
CA ALA A 602 6.97 -11.58 17.81
C ALA A 602 7.34 -12.05 19.23
N MET A 603 8.19 -11.32 19.94
CA MET A 603 8.59 -11.61 21.32
C MET A 603 7.54 -11.20 22.36
N ALA A 604 6.75 -10.16 22.10
CA ALA A 604 5.75 -9.64 23.06
C ALA A 604 4.34 -10.21 22.82
N GLU A 605 3.98 -10.49 21.56
CA GLU A 605 2.62 -10.94 21.18
C GLU A 605 2.36 -12.43 21.42
N LEU A 606 3.40 -13.25 21.60
CA LEU A 606 3.30 -14.70 21.72
C LEU A 606 3.66 -15.15 23.15
N SER A 607 2.66 -15.27 24.03
CA SER A 607 2.85 -15.70 25.43
C SER A 607 3.31 -17.17 25.53
N SER A 608 4.48 -17.41 26.15
CA SER A 608 5.03 -18.63 26.78
C SER A 608 4.79 -20.02 26.14
N SER A 609 4.25 -20.12 24.94
CA SER A 609 3.81 -21.37 24.30
C SER A 609 4.57 -21.67 23.00
N TYR A 610 5.55 -20.84 22.64
CA TYR A 610 6.32 -20.94 21.41
C TYR A 610 7.81 -20.75 21.69
N ASP A 611 8.46 -21.81 22.18
CA ASP A 611 9.90 -21.83 22.52
C ASP A 611 10.82 -21.40 21.35
N SER A 612 10.37 -21.57 20.10
CA SER A 612 11.13 -21.24 18.89
C SER A 612 11.30 -19.74 18.63
N VAL A 613 10.33 -18.89 19.01
CA VAL A 613 10.42 -17.43 18.73
C VAL A 613 11.37 -16.74 19.72
N HIS A 614 11.33 -17.15 20.98
CA HIS A 614 12.22 -16.66 22.03
C HIS A 614 13.69 -17.08 21.83
N ALA A 615 13.93 -18.29 21.33
CA ALA A 615 15.27 -18.78 20.99
C ALA A 615 15.90 -18.04 19.81
N LEU A 616 15.09 -17.52 18.87
CA LEU A 616 15.55 -16.91 17.61
C LEU A 616 15.66 -15.39 17.63
N LYS A 617 15.30 -14.73 18.74
CA LYS A 617 15.33 -13.26 18.91
C LYS A 617 14.66 -12.47 17.77
N LEU A 618 13.58 -13.01 17.19
CA LEU A 618 12.87 -12.37 16.07
C LEU A 618 12.10 -11.14 16.56
N ARG A 619 12.19 -10.00 15.85
CA ARG A 619 11.46 -8.77 16.20
C ARG A 619 10.19 -8.63 15.38
N SER A 620 10.19 -9.01 14.12
CA SER A 620 8.98 -9.06 13.29
C SER A 620 9.03 -10.21 12.29
N VAL A 621 7.85 -10.73 11.93
CA VAL A 621 7.68 -11.88 11.02
C VAL A 621 6.49 -11.65 10.11
N LEU A 622 6.62 -12.01 8.84
CA LEU A 622 5.55 -12.07 7.84
C LEU A 622 5.56 -13.45 7.17
N ALA A 623 4.50 -14.21 7.34
CA ALA A 623 4.27 -15.48 6.66
C ALA A 623 3.13 -15.33 5.63
N VAL A 624 3.37 -15.68 4.37
CA VAL A 624 2.41 -15.53 3.27
C VAL A 624 2.21 -16.87 2.55
N PRO A 625 0.96 -17.38 2.46
CA PRO A 625 0.71 -18.66 1.80
C PRO A 625 0.91 -18.56 0.29
N LEU A 626 1.48 -19.63 -0.29
CA LEU A 626 1.62 -19.83 -1.72
C LEU A 626 0.49 -20.74 -2.20
N ALA A 627 -0.57 -20.15 -2.74
CA ALA A 627 -1.72 -20.88 -3.26
C ALA A 627 -1.86 -20.69 -4.77
N ALA A 628 -2.00 -21.79 -5.51
CA ALA A 628 -2.28 -21.78 -6.94
C ALA A 628 -3.29 -22.89 -7.28
N ARG A 629 -4.22 -22.59 -8.19
CA ARG A 629 -5.25 -23.54 -8.68
C ARG A 629 -6.06 -24.24 -7.56
N GLY A 630 -6.22 -23.57 -6.42
CA GLY A 630 -6.95 -24.12 -5.26
C GLY A 630 -6.13 -25.03 -4.34
N GLU A 631 -4.85 -25.27 -4.63
CA GLU A 631 -3.91 -26.02 -3.78
C GLU A 631 -2.96 -25.06 -3.05
N GLN A 632 -2.67 -25.34 -1.78
CA GLN A 632 -1.63 -24.64 -1.04
C GLN A 632 -0.30 -25.35 -1.22
N LEU A 633 0.58 -24.73 -2.01
CA LEU A 633 1.85 -25.30 -2.39
C LEU A 633 2.92 -25.10 -1.31
N GLY A 634 2.79 -24.07 -0.47
CA GLY A 634 3.79 -23.75 0.55
C GLY A 634 3.55 -22.39 1.20
N CYS A 635 4.60 -21.83 1.80
CA CYS A 635 4.57 -20.54 2.48
C CYS A 635 5.89 -19.78 2.23
N VAL A 636 5.78 -18.50 1.92
CA VAL A 636 6.90 -17.56 2.05
C VAL A 636 6.98 -17.13 3.51
N TYR A 637 8.16 -17.17 4.08
CA TYR A 637 8.43 -16.73 5.44
C TYR A 637 9.52 -15.67 5.42
N LEU A 638 9.17 -14.45 5.83
CA LEU A 638 10.06 -13.31 5.92
C LEU A 638 10.20 -12.92 7.39
N ASP A 639 11.43 -12.61 7.82
CA ASP A 639 11.66 -12.10 9.17
C ASP A 639 12.72 -11.02 9.23
N ASP A 640 12.66 -10.28 10.34
CA ASP A 640 13.61 -9.24 10.69
C ASP A 640 13.90 -9.30 12.20
N ARG A 641 15.18 -9.39 12.56
CA ARG A 641 15.64 -9.48 13.96
C ARG A 641 15.98 -8.13 14.56
N LEU A 642 16.05 -7.07 13.76
CA LEU A 642 16.46 -5.74 14.19
C LEU A 642 15.26 -4.79 14.30
N ARG A 643 14.34 -4.84 13.34
CA ARG A 643 13.20 -3.92 13.23
C ARG A 643 11.92 -4.54 13.79
N ARG A 644 11.28 -3.81 14.72
CA ARG A 644 9.90 -4.07 15.16
C ARG A 644 8.93 -3.51 14.12
N GLY A 645 7.88 -4.25 13.83
CA GLY A 645 6.87 -3.83 12.84
C GLY A 645 7.42 -3.59 11.44
N ALA A 646 8.44 -4.34 11.01
CA ALA A 646 9.03 -4.18 9.67
C ALA A 646 8.04 -4.43 8.52
N PHE A 647 6.94 -5.14 8.82
CA PHE A 647 5.92 -5.53 7.85
C PHE A 647 4.60 -4.79 8.12
N GLY A 648 4.42 -3.64 7.48
CA GLY A 648 3.15 -2.90 7.45
C GLY A 648 2.25 -3.31 6.28
N ASP A 649 1.15 -2.60 6.10
CA ASP A 649 0.14 -2.90 5.06
C ASP A 649 0.72 -2.93 3.64
N GLU A 650 1.73 -2.09 3.37
CA GLU A 650 2.38 -2.01 2.07
C GLU A 650 3.22 -3.25 1.76
N GLN A 651 4.04 -3.71 2.72
CA GLN A 651 4.86 -4.93 2.58
C GLN A 651 3.98 -6.18 2.46
N VAL A 652 2.88 -6.23 3.22
CA VAL A 652 1.89 -7.31 3.11
C VAL A 652 1.25 -7.31 1.73
N ALA A 653 0.84 -6.15 1.21
CA ALA A 653 0.25 -6.03 -0.13
C ALA A 653 1.23 -6.46 -1.23
N TRP A 654 2.52 -6.15 -1.12
CA TRP A 654 3.54 -6.59 -2.06
C TRP A 654 3.76 -8.09 -2.03
N ALA A 655 3.95 -8.66 -0.83
CA ALA A 655 4.12 -10.09 -0.68
C ALA A 655 2.90 -10.87 -1.19
N ARG A 656 1.67 -10.35 -0.97
CA ARG A 656 0.43 -10.90 -1.54
C ARG A 656 0.33 -10.78 -3.06
N SER A 657 1.03 -9.82 -3.67
CA SER A 657 1.01 -9.63 -5.13
C SER A 657 1.97 -10.58 -5.84
N VAL A 658 3.13 -10.85 -5.23
CA VAL A 658 4.16 -11.75 -5.79
C VAL A 658 3.84 -13.22 -5.48
N ALA A 659 3.28 -13.53 -4.31
CA ALA A 659 3.00 -14.90 -3.87
C ALA A 659 2.17 -15.73 -4.87
N PRO A 660 1.10 -15.21 -5.52
CA PRO A 660 0.35 -15.96 -6.53
C PRO A 660 1.17 -16.24 -7.81
N VAL A 661 2.01 -15.30 -8.23
CA VAL A 661 2.90 -15.46 -9.40
C VAL A 661 3.94 -16.53 -9.10
N ALA A 662 4.56 -16.47 -7.93
CA ALA A 662 5.49 -17.49 -7.44
C ALA A 662 4.82 -18.86 -7.28
N ALA A 663 3.61 -18.92 -6.72
CA ALA A 663 2.86 -20.16 -6.56
C ALA A 663 2.51 -20.79 -7.92
N LEU A 664 2.08 -19.98 -8.90
CA LEU A 664 1.82 -20.45 -10.26
C LEU A 664 3.11 -20.97 -10.92
N ALA A 665 4.24 -20.30 -10.66
CA ALA A 665 5.55 -20.71 -11.17
C ALA A 665 6.03 -22.05 -10.61
N ILE A 666 5.89 -22.22 -9.30
CA ILE A 666 6.20 -23.47 -8.62
C ILE A 666 5.26 -24.58 -9.10
N SER A 667 3.97 -24.28 -9.28
CA SER A 667 3.00 -25.22 -9.83
C SER A 667 3.37 -25.67 -11.24
N ASP A 668 3.78 -24.73 -12.11
CA ASP A 668 4.13 -25.05 -13.49
C ASP A 668 5.44 -25.85 -13.56
N ALA A 669 6.47 -25.44 -12.82
CA ALA A 669 7.71 -26.20 -12.74
C ALA A 669 7.52 -27.61 -12.16
N ARG A 670 6.66 -27.80 -11.14
CA ARG A 670 6.30 -29.14 -10.62
C ARG A 670 5.57 -29.96 -11.69
N MET A 671 4.66 -29.35 -12.44
CA MET A 671 3.95 -29.99 -13.56
C MET A 671 4.92 -30.40 -14.67
N GLN A 672 5.87 -29.53 -15.03
CA GLN A 672 6.90 -29.79 -16.03
C GLN A 672 7.88 -30.87 -15.59
N ALA A 673 8.31 -30.88 -14.33
CA ALA A 673 9.14 -31.95 -13.79
C ALA A 673 8.42 -33.30 -13.86
N THR A 674 7.14 -33.33 -13.44
CA THR A 674 6.28 -34.52 -13.56
C THR A 674 6.11 -34.95 -15.02
N LEU A 675 5.92 -34.00 -15.94
CA LEU A 675 5.79 -34.25 -17.37
C LEU A 675 7.10 -34.76 -17.97
N LYS A 676 8.25 -34.19 -17.60
CA LYS A 676 9.57 -34.62 -18.06
C LYS A 676 9.87 -36.03 -17.58
N GLU A 677 9.58 -36.34 -16.31
CA GLU A 677 9.69 -37.72 -15.83
C GLU A 677 8.73 -38.66 -16.54
N ALA A 678 7.50 -38.22 -16.86
CA ALA A 678 6.54 -39.00 -17.62
C ALA A 678 7.02 -39.23 -19.07
N VAL A 679 7.63 -38.21 -19.70
CA VAL A 679 8.24 -38.29 -21.03
C VAL A 679 9.46 -39.20 -20.99
N GLU A 680 10.37 -39.07 -20.02
CA GLU A 680 11.51 -39.97 -19.88
C GLU A 680 11.09 -41.40 -19.57
N ARG A 681 10.01 -41.59 -18.79
CA ARG A 681 9.37 -42.90 -18.59
C ARG A 681 8.78 -43.43 -19.90
N ALA A 682 8.13 -42.59 -20.69
CA ALA A 682 7.58 -42.92 -22.00
C ALA A 682 8.69 -43.22 -23.02
N GLU A 683 9.81 -42.51 -23.02
CA GLU A 683 10.98 -42.74 -23.87
C GLU A 683 11.75 -43.99 -23.44
N ARG A 684 11.82 -44.30 -22.14
CA ARG A 684 12.37 -45.58 -21.65
C ARG A 684 11.46 -46.75 -22.02
N ALA A 685 10.14 -46.55 -21.96
CA ALA A 685 9.17 -47.52 -22.44
C ALA A 685 9.25 -47.66 -23.97
N SER A 686 9.45 -46.56 -24.70
CA SER A 686 9.59 -46.53 -26.16
C SER A 686 10.91 -47.15 -26.61
N ARG A 687 12.03 -46.94 -25.90
CA ARG A 687 13.30 -47.63 -26.17
C ARG A 687 13.23 -49.13 -25.88
N ARG A 688 12.57 -49.54 -24.79
CA ARG A 688 12.26 -50.96 -24.56
C ARG A 688 11.35 -51.53 -25.66
N LEU A 689 10.40 -50.74 -26.14
CA LEU A 689 9.56 -51.10 -27.27
C LEU A 689 10.38 -51.17 -28.56
N GLU A 690 11.33 -50.27 -28.80
CA GLU A 690 12.27 -50.28 -29.94
C GLU A 690 13.22 -51.48 -29.90
N GLU A 691 13.71 -51.88 -28.73
CA GLU A 691 14.51 -53.11 -28.58
C GLU A 691 13.67 -54.37 -28.83
N LEU A 692 12.42 -54.39 -28.36
CA LEU A 692 11.45 -55.45 -28.67
C LEU A 692 11.02 -55.43 -30.14
N LEU A 693 10.92 -54.24 -30.75
CA LEU A 693 10.60 -54.02 -32.15
C LEU A 693 11.79 -54.40 -33.04
N ALA A 694 13.04 -54.13 -32.67
CA ALA A 694 14.22 -54.58 -33.41
C ALA A 694 14.34 -56.11 -33.42
N HIS A 695 13.95 -56.77 -32.31
CA HIS A 695 13.83 -58.23 -32.24
C HIS A 695 12.66 -58.75 -33.09
N LYS A 696 11.53 -58.04 -33.13
CA LYS A 696 10.36 -58.31 -33.98
C LYS A 696 10.58 -57.96 -35.46
N GLU A 697 11.45 -57.00 -35.78
CA GLU A 697 11.78 -56.51 -37.13
C GLU A 697 12.59 -57.57 -37.87
N SER A 698 13.46 -58.28 -37.16
CA SER A 698 14.09 -59.51 -37.66
C SER A 698 13.09 -60.63 -37.96
N GLU A 699 11.97 -60.71 -37.24
CA GLU A 699 10.87 -61.65 -37.52
C GLU A 699 9.97 -61.14 -38.67
N LEU A 700 9.82 -59.82 -38.79
CA LEU A 700 8.97 -59.14 -39.76
C LEU A 700 9.60 -59.00 -41.15
N ASP A 701 10.93 -58.94 -41.32
CA ASP A 701 11.57 -58.84 -42.65
C ASP A 701 11.27 -60.08 -43.52
N VAL A 702 11.08 -61.24 -42.88
CA VAL A 702 10.62 -62.49 -43.53
C VAL A 702 9.11 -62.46 -43.85
N ALA A 703 8.32 -61.68 -43.10
CA ALA A 703 6.88 -61.48 -43.31
C ALA A 703 6.53 -60.31 -44.25
N GLN A 704 7.41 -59.30 -44.37
CA GLN A 704 7.20 -58.06 -45.12
C GLN A 704 7.24 -58.26 -46.63
N ARG A 705 7.88 -59.34 -47.12
CA ARG A 705 7.73 -59.76 -48.53
C ARG A 705 6.31 -60.27 -48.88
N ARG A 706 5.44 -60.49 -47.89
CA ARG A 706 4.06 -60.96 -48.11
C ARG A 706 2.98 -59.89 -47.95
N LEU A 707 3.32 -58.66 -47.54
CA LEU A 707 2.33 -57.63 -47.20
C LEU A 707 2.48 -56.31 -47.99
N ALA A 708 3.11 -56.38 -49.17
CA ALA A 708 3.19 -55.26 -50.13
C ALA A 708 1.85 -54.96 -50.84
N ASP A 709 0.71 -55.15 -50.17
CA ASP A 709 -0.62 -54.99 -50.78
C ASP A 709 -1.71 -54.66 -49.73
N THR A 710 -1.68 -53.48 -49.08
CA THR A 710 -2.91 -52.75 -48.67
C THR A 710 -2.62 -51.28 -48.28
N ASP A 711 -3.44 -50.37 -48.82
CA ASP A 711 -3.36 -48.89 -48.80
C ASP A 711 -3.89 -48.26 -47.47
N PRO A 712 -3.47 -47.04 -47.07
CA PRO A 712 -3.80 -46.40 -45.80
C PRO A 712 -5.01 -45.45 -45.92
N GLY A 713 -6.02 -45.68 -45.09
CA GLY A 713 -7.12 -44.74 -44.86
C GLY A 713 -7.78 -45.08 -43.53
N VAL A 714 -8.47 -44.10 -42.95
CA VAL A 714 -9.36 -44.14 -41.77
C VAL A 714 -8.80 -43.33 -40.58
N GLU A 715 -9.51 -42.24 -40.27
CA GLU A 715 -9.31 -41.23 -39.20
C GLU A 715 -8.37 -40.06 -39.47
N ARG A 716 -8.93 -38.99 -40.08
CA ARG A 716 -8.33 -37.65 -40.13
C ARG A 716 -9.35 -36.62 -39.60
N TRP A 717 -8.95 -35.80 -38.61
CA TRP A 717 -9.79 -34.76 -37.97
C TRP A 717 -11.11 -35.27 -37.36
N GLY A 718 -11.14 -36.51 -36.86
CA GLY A 718 -12.34 -37.13 -36.30
C GLY A 718 -13.45 -37.41 -37.31
N ILE A 719 -13.19 -37.25 -38.61
CA ILE A 719 -14.13 -37.60 -39.69
C ILE A 719 -13.87 -39.05 -40.11
N VAL A 720 -14.86 -39.90 -39.91
CA VAL A 720 -14.81 -41.32 -40.26
C VAL A 720 -15.56 -41.55 -41.57
N GLY A 721 -14.84 -42.05 -42.57
CA GLY A 721 -15.38 -42.40 -43.88
C GLY A 721 -14.26 -42.59 -44.91
N ASP A 722 -14.47 -43.51 -45.84
CA ASP A 722 -13.54 -43.84 -46.92
C ASP A 722 -14.20 -43.76 -48.32
N SER A 723 -15.50 -43.43 -48.37
CA SER A 723 -16.23 -43.19 -49.61
C SER A 723 -15.61 -42.07 -50.46
N ASP A 724 -15.72 -42.19 -51.78
CA ASP A 724 -15.27 -41.15 -52.72
C ASP A 724 -15.92 -39.79 -52.43
N ALA A 725 -17.16 -39.80 -51.94
CA ALA A 725 -17.88 -38.59 -51.55
C ALA A 725 -17.21 -37.90 -50.36
N MET A 726 -16.80 -38.65 -49.33
CA MET A 726 -16.09 -38.10 -48.17
C MET A 726 -14.64 -37.71 -48.50
N LYS A 727 -13.95 -38.45 -49.38
CA LYS A 727 -12.61 -38.06 -49.88
C LYS A 727 -12.62 -36.70 -50.59
N ARG A 728 -13.67 -36.40 -51.36
CA ARG A 728 -13.86 -35.07 -51.98
C ARG A 728 -14.07 -33.98 -50.93
N VAL A 729 -14.87 -34.23 -49.89
CA VAL A 729 -15.07 -33.29 -48.78
C VAL A 729 -13.74 -33.02 -48.05
N LEU A 730 -12.98 -34.06 -47.69
CA LEU A 730 -11.67 -33.92 -47.03
C LEU A 730 -10.66 -33.14 -47.87
N THR A 731 -10.65 -33.37 -49.18
CA THR A 731 -9.80 -32.62 -50.13
C THR A 731 -10.17 -31.13 -50.17
N LEU A 732 -11.47 -30.83 -50.14
CA LEU A 732 -11.97 -29.46 -50.14
C LEU A 732 -11.66 -28.75 -48.82
N ILE A 733 -11.82 -29.43 -47.67
CA ILE A 733 -11.43 -28.93 -46.34
C ILE A 733 -9.94 -28.51 -46.36
N ALA A 734 -9.06 -29.41 -46.80
CA ALA A 734 -7.61 -29.13 -46.85
C ALA A 734 -7.24 -27.93 -47.75
N ARG A 735 -8.02 -27.68 -48.81
CA ARG A 735 -7.81 -26.53 -49.71
C ARG A 735 -8.32 -25.23 -49.09
N VAL A 736 -9.53 -25.25 -48.53
CA VAL A 736 -10.24 -24.07 -48.01
C VAL A 736 -9.65 -23.58 -46.68
N ALA A 737 -9.12 -24.49 -45.87
CA ALA A 737 -8.53 -24.16 -44.59
C ALA A 737 -7.35 -23.17 -44.71
N ARG A 738 -6.64 -23.16 -45.85
CA ARG A 738 -5.53 -22.25 -46.17
C ARG A 738 -5.93 -20.81 -46.53
N SER A 739 -7.20 -20.46 -46.44
CA SER A 739 -7.71 -19.12 -46.75
C SER A 739 -8.66 -18.65 -45.67
N ASP A 740 -8.76 -17.34 -45.46
CA ASP A 740 -9.62 -16.73 -44.45
C ASP A 740 -11.04 -16.38 -44.95
N VAL A 741 -11.42 -16.85 -46.15
CA VAL A 741 -12.75 -16.56 -46.71
C VAL A 741 -13.87 -17.26 -45.93
N PRO A 742 -15.08 -16.69 -45.90
CA PRO A 742 -16.27 -17.35 -45.37
C PRO A 742 -16.56 -18.67 -46.07
N VAL A 743 -17.01 -19.67 -45.30
CA VAL A 743 -17.35 -21.01 -45.82
C VAL A 743 -18.77 -21.36 -45.43
N LEU A 744 -19.57 -21.77 -46.42
CA LEU A 744 -20.94 -22.25 -46.23
C LEU A 744 -20.97 -23.79 -46.26
N LEU A 745 -21.38 -24.41 -45.16
CA LEU A 745 -21.56 -25.85 -45.04
C LEU A 745 -23.03 -26.20 -45.30
N ARG A 746 -23.26 -27.03 -46.31
CA ARG A 746 -24.60 -27.50 -46.67
C ARG A 746 -24.74 -28.98 -46.40
N GLY A 747 -25.84 -29.37 -45.78
CA GLY A 747 -26.16 -30.77 -45.61
C GLY A 747 -27.32 -30.98 -44.65
N GLU A 748 -27.93 -32.15 -44.75
CA GLU A 748 -29.04 -32.55 -43.88
C GLU A 748 -28.66 -32.54 -42.39
N SER A 749 -29.66 -32.52 -41.52
CA SER A 749 -29.43 -32.64 -40.09
C SER A 749 -28.76 -33.98 -39.76
N GLY A 750 -27.78 -33.96 -38.86
CA GLY A 750 -27.05 -35.16 -38.43
C GLY A 750 -25.97 -35.68 -39.39
N SER A 751 -25.61 -34.96 -40.46
CA SER A 751 -24.60 -35.38 -41.43
C SER A 751 -23.14 -35.10 -41.03
N GLY A 752 -22.91 -34.34 -39.94
CA GLY A 752 -21.58 -34.02 -39.42
C GLY A 752 -21.09 -32.59 -39.71
N LYS A 753 -21.99 -31.62 -39.94
CA LYS A 753 -21.63 -30.23 -40.26
C LYS A 753 -20.67 -29.58 -39.24
N GLU A 754 -20.90 -29.78 -37.95
CA GLU A 754 -20.01 -29.24 -36.90
C GLU A 754 -18.60 -29.87 -36.94
N LEU A 755 -18.49 -31.18 -37.21
CA LEU A 755 -17.20 -31.86 -37.35
C LEU A 755 -16.43 -31.32 -38.56
N VAL A 756 -17.12 -31.05 -39.66
CA VAL A 756 -16.52 -30.41 -40.85
C VAL A 756 -16.08 -28.98 -40.54
N ALA A 757 -16.86 -28.20 -39.80
CA ALA A 757 -16.47 -26.84 -39.38
C ALA A 757 -15.21 -26.86 -38.51
N ARG A 758 -15.14 -27.77 -37.53
CA ARG A 758 -13.94 -27.97 -36.69
C ARG A 758 -12.74 -28.39 -37.53
N ALA A 759 -12.91 -29.33 -38.45
CA ALA A 759 -11.83 -29.76 -39.34
C ALA A 759 -11.30 -28.62 -40.23
N VAL A 760 -12.17 -27.72 -40.72
CA VAL A 760 -11.76 -26.52 -41.46
C VAL A 760 -10.92 -25.59 -40.58
N HIS A 761 -11.32 -25.39 -39.32
CA HIS A 761 -10.58 -24.56 -38.37
C HIS A 761 -9.24 -25.18 -37.96
N GLU A 762 -9.23 -26.46 -37.56
CA GLU A 762 -8.02 -27.21 -37.15
C GLU A 762 -6.98 -27.33 -38.27
N ALA A 763 -7.42 -27.33 -39.53
CA ALA A 763 -6.54 -27.35 -40.69
C ALA A 763 -6.09 -25.94 -41.16
N SER A 764 -6.52 -24.87 -40.50
CA SER A 764 -6.26 -23.48 -40.89
C SER A 764 -5.09 -22.83 -40.14
N GLU A 765 -4.68 -21.64 -40.57
CA GLU A 765 -3.68 -20.83 -39.85
C GLU A 765 -4.16 -20.39 -38.46
N ARG A 766 -5.49 -20.35 -38.25
CA ARG A 766 -6.14 -19.99 -36.99
C ARG A 766 -6.39 -21.18 -36.07
N ALA A 767 -5.81 -22.36 -36.32
CA ALA A 767 -6.06 -23.58 -35.55
C ALA A 767 -5.73 -23.51 -34.04
N ARG A 768 -4.90 -22.53 -33.64
CA ARG A 768 -4.56 -22.26 -32.23
C ARG A 768 -5.42 -21.17 -31.60
N GLU A 769 -6.23 -20.48 -32.40
CA GLU A 769 -7.10 -19.38 -31.98
C GLU A 769 -8.49 -19.89 -31.58
N PRO A 770 -9.33 -19.09 -30.94
CA PRO A 770 -10.64 -19.53 -30.48
C PRO A 770 -11.55 -20.02 -31.61
N PHE A 771 -12.15 -21.21 -31.44
CA PHE A 771 -13.29 -21.69 -32.23
C PHE A 771 -14.55 -21.56 -31.40
N VAL A 772 -15.40 -20.59 -31.75
CA VAL A 772 -16.63 -20.29 -31.02
C VAL A 772 -17.81 -20.64 -31.91
N GLY A 773 -18.80 -21.37 -31.39
CA GLY A 773 -19.96 -21.81 -32.17
C GLY A 773 -21.28 -21.46 -31.48
N GLU A 774 -22.29 -21.10 -32.27
CA GLU A 774 -23.65 -20.85 -31.79
C GLU A 774 -24.68 -21.35 -32.80
N ASN A 775 -25.79 -21.91 -32.31
CA ASN A 775 -26.89 -22.35 -33.15
C ASN A 775 -27.95 -21.23 -33.25
N CYS A 776 -28.13 -20.68 -34.46
CA CYS A 776 -28.97 -19.52 -34.70
C CYS A 776 -30.47 -19.80 -34.51
N GLY A 777 -30.89 -21.07 -34.53
CA GLY A 777 -32.28 -21.49 -34.31
C GLY A 777 -32.61 -21.84 -32.85
N ALA A 778 -31.61 -21.93 -31.97
CA ALA A 778 -31.82 -22.39 -30.58
C ALA A 778 -32.29 -21.30 -29.61
N LEU A 779 -32.15 -20.02 -29.97
CA LEU A 779 -32.42 -18.88 -29.11
C LEU A 779 -33.47 -17.93 -29.72
N PRO A 780 -34.35 -17.33 -28.91
CA PRO A 780 -35.17 -16.19 -29.32
C PRO A 780 -34.31 -15.02 -29.85
N GLU A 781 -34.84 -14.26 -30.81
CA GLU A 781 -34.10 -13.18 -31.50
C GLU A 781 -33.34 -12.24 -30.57
N THR A 782 -33.96 -11.77 -29.48
CA THR A 782 -33.34 -10.83 -28.54
C THR A 782 -32.18 -11.46 -27.76
N LEU A 783 -32.24 -12.76 -27.48
CA LEU A 783 -31.16 -13.50 -26.81
C LEU A 783 -30.04 -13.83 -27.78
N LEU A 784 -30.38 -14.17 -29.03
CA LEU A 784 -29.41 -14.37 -30.10
C LEU A 784 -28.63 -13.08 -30.40
N GLU A 785 -29.32 -11.94 -30.44
CA GLU A 785 -28.69 -10.63 -30.62
C GLU A 785 -27.69 -10.33 -29.50
N SER A 786 -28.12 -10.53 -28.24
CA SER A 786 -27.24 -10.37 -27.10
C SER A 786 -26.08 -11.38 -27.07
N ALA A 787 -26.28 -12.60 -27.57
CA ALA A 787 -25.23 -13.62 -27.61
C ALA A 787 -24.18 -13.25 -28.65
N LEU A 788 -24.58 -12.92 -29.88
CA LEU A 788 -23.65 -12.61 -30.96
C LEU A 788 -22.89 -11.30 -30.74
N PHE A 789 -23.60 -10.21 -30.41
CA PHE A 789 -23.01 -8.87 -30.39
C PHE A 789 -22.66 -8.37 -28.97
N GLY A 790 -23.12 -9.05 -27.93
CA GLY A 790 -22.97 -8.59 -26.55
C GLY A 790 -23.93 -7.46 -26.20
N HIS A 791 -23.94 -7.02 -24.94
CA HIS A 791 -24.77 -5.89 -24.51
C HIS A 791 -24.11 -5.08 -23.41
N VAL A 792 -24.46 -3.79 -23.35
CA VAL A 792 -24.10 -2.90 -22.24
C VAL A 792 -25.15 -2.98 -21.13
N LYS A 793 -24.76 -2.57 -19.92
CA LYS A 793 -25.70 -2.48 -18.78
C LYS A 793 -26.90 -1.60 -19.14
N GLY A 794 -28.11 -2.10 -18.89
CA GLY A 794 -29.36 -1.37 -19.16
C GLY A 794 -29.85 -1.42 -20.61
N ALA A 795 -29.26 -2.26 -21.46
CA ALA A 795 -29.69 -2.41 -22.86
C ALA A 795 -31.13 -2.95 -23.03
N PHE A 796 -31.60 -3.77 -22.09
CA PHE A 796 -32.97 -4.28 -21.99
C PHE A 796 -33.31 -4.64 -20.53
N THR A 797 -34.58 -4.91 -20.23
CA THR A 797 -35.02 -5.30 -18.88
C THR A 797 -34.38 -6.64 -18.47
N GLY A 798 -33.51 -6.61 -17.44
CA GLY A 798 -32.70 -7.75 -17.00
C GLY A 798 -31.21 -7.69 -17.37
N ALA A 799 -30.77 -6.66 -18.11
CA ALA A 799 -29.36 -6.41 -18.42
C ALA A 799 -28.61 -5.74 -17.25
N ASP A 800 -28.50 -6.42 -16.10
CA ASP A 800 -27.90 -5.88 -14.88
C ASP A 800 -26.37 -5.73 -14.96
N ARG A 801 -25.74 -6.51 -15.84
CA ARG A 801 -24.29 -6.52 -16.08
C ARG A 801 -24.01 -6.57 -17.58
N PRO A 802 -22.96 -5.91 -18.08
CA PRO A 802 -22.57 -6.04 -19.49
C PRO A 802 -22.08 -7.45 -19.79
N ARG A 803 -22.29 -7.93 -21.02
CA ARG A 803 -21.86 -9.24 -21.49
C ARG A 803 -21.13 -9.11 -22.83
N LEU A 804 -19.97 -9.77 -22.94
CA LEU A 804 -19.22 -9.89 -24.19
C LEU A 804 -19.99 -10.73 -25.20
N GLY A 805 -19.99 -10.28 -26.46
CA GLY A 805 -20.59 -11.02 -27.58
C GLY A 805 -19.65 -12.10 -28.14
N LEU A 806 -20.21 -13.08 -28.83
CA LEU A 806 -19.47 -14.17 -29.45
C LEU A 806 -18.51 -13.69 -30.54
N PHE A 807 -18.84 -12.62 -31.26
CA PHE A 807 -17.88 -12.01 -32.20
C PHE A 807 -16.64 -11.47 -31.49
N GLU A 808 -16.80 -10.87 -30.31
CA GLU A 808 -15.64 -10.41 -29.53
C GLU A 808 -14.88 -11.57 -28.89
N ALA A 809 -15.58 -12.64 -28.51
CA ALA A 809 -14.95 -13.86 -27.98
C ALA A 809 -14.17 -14.64 -29.05
N ALA A 810 -14.54 -14.49 -30.32
CA ALA A 810 -13.91 -15.12 -31.47
C ALA A 810 -12.90 -14.22 -32.18
N ASP A 811 -12.54 -13.07 -31.61
CA ASP A 811 -11.57 -12.14 -32.20
C ASP A 811 -10.21 -12.81 -32.41
N GLY A 812 -9.65 -12.69 -33.62
CA GLY A 812 -8.48 -13.44 -34.10
C GLY A 812 -8.78 -14.89 -34.53
N GLY A 813 -9.93 -15.45 -34.13
CA GLY A 813 -10.31 -16.84 -34.31
C GLY A 813 -11.36 -17.10 -35.39
N THR A 814 -12.23 -18.09 -35.14
CA THR A 814 -13.29 -18.54 -36.06
C THR A 814 -14.64 -18.60 -35.33
N LEU A 815 -15.66 -17.99 -35.93
CA LEU A 815 -17.05 -18.07 -35.46
C LEU A 815 -17.86 -19.00 -36.37
N PHE A 816 -18.40 -20.05 -35.78
CA PHE A 816 -19.28 -21.02 -36.42
C PHE A 816 -20.76 -20.70 -36.13
N LEU A 817 -21.52 -20.44 -37.17
CA LEU A 817 -22.96 -20.15 -37.11
C LEU A 817 -23.74 -21.33 -37.69
N ASP A 818 -24.27 -22.18 -36.81
CA ASP A 818 -25.09 -23.31 -37.23
C ASP A 818 -26.56 -22.87 -37.43
N GLU A 819 -27.22 -23.53 -38.37
CA GLU A 819 -28.60 -23.23 -38.82
C GLU A 819 -28.82 -21.76 -39.18
N ILE A 820 -27.92 -21.17 -39.99
CA ILE A 820 -27.99 -19.75 -40.40
C ILE A 820 -29.30 -19.40 -41.13
N GLY A 821 -29.94 -20.38 -41.76
CA GLY A 821 -31.24 -20.21 -42.43
C GLY A 821 -32.40 -19.89 -41.48
N GLU A 822 -32.27 -20.16 -40.18
CA GLU A 822 -33.31 -19.87 -39.18
C GLU A 822 -33.24 -18.44 -38.63
N MET A 823 -32.22 -17.67 -39.04
CA MET A 823 -32.02 -16.30 -38.57
C MET A 823 -33.06 -15.33 -39.14
N SER A 824 -33.67 -14.48 -38.31
CA SER A 824 -34.62 -13.46 -38.76
C SER A 824 -33.96 -12.41 -39.68
N LEU A 825 -34.73 -11.77 -40.56
CA LEU A 825 -34.22 -10.73 -41.48
C LEU A 825 -33.53 -9.55 -40.76
N SER A 826 -34.00 -9.24 -39.55
CA SER A 826 -33.41 -8.24 -38.64
C SER A 826 -31.98 -8.63 -38.25
N MET A 827 -31.79 -9.87 -37.81
CA MET A 827 -30.49 -10.40 -37.42
C MET A 827 -29.55 -10.57 -38.62
N GLN A 828 -30.09 -10.97 -39.78
CA GLN A 828 -29.33 -11.04 -41.04
C GLN A 828 -28.70 -9.68 -41.41
N THR A 829 -29.44 -8.58 -41.20
CA THR A 829 -28.93 -7.22 -41.47
C THR A 829 -27.81 -6.81 -40.50
N LYS A 830 -27.87 -7.25 -39.24
CA LYS A 830 -26.81 -6.96 -38.25
C LYS A 830 -25.55 -7.78 -38.53
N LEU A 831 -25.72 -9.06 -38.88
CA LEU A 831 -24.62 -9.94 -39.31
C LEU A 831 -23.91 -9.40 -40.55
N LEU A 832 -24.68 -8.95 -41.54
CA LEU A 832 -24.17 -8.33 -42.76
C LEU A 832 -23.23 -7.15 -42.46
N ARG A 833 -23.62 -6.26 -41.53
CA ARG A 833 -22.80 -5.10 -41.14
C ARG A 833 -21.47 -5.50 -40.52
N VAL A 834 -21.44 -6.57 -39.73
CA VAL A 834 -20.18 -7.07 -39.14
C VAL A 834 -19.28 -7.67 -40.23
N LEU A 835 -19.85 -8.43 -41.18
CA LEU A 835 -19.13 -8.94 -42.35
C LEU A 835 -18.66 -7.83 -43.31
N GLU A 836 -19.27 -6.65 -43.26
CA GLU A 836 -18.93 -5.48 -44.07
C GLU A 836 -17.81 -4.65 -43.48
N ASP A 837 -18.02 -4.22 -42.23
CA ASP A 837 -17.20 -3.20 -41.60
C ASP A 837 -16.13 -3.82 -40.68
N SER A 838 -16.19 -5.13 -40.43
CA SER A 838 -15.44 -5.82 -39.37
C SER A 838 -15.64 -5.16 -37.99
N VAL A 839 -16.79 -4.53 -37.77
CA VAL A 839 -17.11 -3.79 -36.54
C VAL A 839 -18.36 -4.34 -35.87
N VAL A 840 -18.22 -4.76 -34.62
CA VAL A 840 -19.31 -5.23 -33.76
C VAL A 840 -19.78 -4.10 -32.86
N ARG A 841 -21.10 -3.97 -32.69
CA ARG A 841 -21.72 -2.98 -31.80
C ARG A 841 -22.56 -3.71 -30.75
N PRO A 842 -22.18 -3.66 -29.46
CA PRO A 842 -22.99 -4.22 -28.40
C PRO A 842 -24.39 -3.59 -28.33
N VAL A 843 -25.40 -4.38 -27.99
CA VAL A 843 -26.77 -3.89 -27.82
C VAL A 843 -26.80 -2.79 -26.77
N GLY A 844 -27.41 -1.65 -27.11
CA GLY A 844 -27.46 -0.45 -26.27
C GLY A 844 -26.23 0.47 -26.36
N SER A 845 -25.19 0.09 -27.12
CA SER A 845 -24.00 0.92 -27.36
C SER A 845 -24.05 1.59 -28.73
N THR A 846 -23.60 2.85 -28.80
CA THR A 846 -23.32 3.55 -30.07
C THR A 846 -21.86 3.40 -30.51
N ARG A 847 -20.99 2.87 -29.64
CA ARG A 847 -19.58 2.63 -29.94
C ARG A 847 -19.40 1.22 -30.50
N GLY A 848 -18.77 1.13 -31.67
CA GLY A 848 -18.37 -0.14 -32.28
C GLY A 848 -16.93 -0.52 -31.95
N LYS A 849 -16.64 -1.82 -31.99
CA LYS A 849 -15.31 -2.41 -31.80
C LYS A 849 -14.93 -3.20 -33.05
N THR A 850 -13.75 -2.96 -33.58
CA THR A 850 -13.23 -3.76 -34.70
C THR A 850 -12.85 -5.16 -34.22
N VAL A 851 -13.23 -6.18 -34.98
CA VAL A 851 -12.91 -7.59 -34.73
C VAL A 851 -12.42 -8.25 -36.02
N ASP A 852 -11.49 -9.19 -35.91
CA ASP A 852 -11.00 -10.01 -37.02
C ASP A 852 -11.44 -11.46 -36.83
N VAL A 853 -12.58 -11.84 -37.42
CA VAL A 853 -13.21 -13.15 -37.21
C VAL A 853 -13.49 -13.84 -38.53
N ARG A 854 -12.98 -15.07 -38.69
CA ARG A 854 -13.35 -15.93 -39.82
C ARG A 854 -14.74 -16.55 -39.59
N ILE A 855 -15.62 -16.48 -40.59
CA ILE A 855 -16.99 -17.02 -40.47
C ILE A 855 -17.13 -18.38 -41.17
N LEU A 856 -17.65 -19.36 -40.43
CA LEU A 856 -18.13 -20.62 -40.97
C LEU A 856 -19.64 -20.70 -40.72
N ALA A 857 -20.47 -20.79 -41.76
CA ALA A 857 -21.92 -20.88 -41.62
C ALA A 857 -22.41 -22.26 -42.04
N ALA A 858 -23.41 -22.82 -41.37
CA ALA A 858 -24.01 -24.09 -41.72
C ALA A 858 -25.54 -24.00 -41.83
N THR A 859 -26.12 -24.77 -42.75
CA THR A 859 -27.58 -24.86 -42.93
C THR A 859 -27.98 -26.18 -43.58
N HIS A 860 -29.19 -26.64 -43.28
CA HIS A 860 -29.85 -27.72 -44.02
C HIS A 860 -30.85 -27.21 -45.08
N ARG A 861 -31.15 -25.90 -45.07
CA ARG A 861 -32.13 -25.26 -45.98
C ARG A 861 -31.45 -24.74 -47.25
N ASP A 862 -32.23 -24.68 -48.33
CA ASP A 862 -31.82 -24.08 -49.59
C ASP A 862 -31.88 -22.55 -49.49
N LEU A 863 -30.72 -21.91 -49.30
CA LEU A 863 -30.65 -20.47 -49.15
C LEU A 863 -30.98 -19.72 -50.46
N GLU A 864 -30.69 -20.30 -51.62
CA GLU A 864 -31.04 -19.72 -52.92
C GLU A 864 -32.55 -19.60 -53.07
N GLN A 865 -33.28 -20.66 -52.70
CA GLN A 865 -34.73 -20.64 -52.69
C GLN A 865 -35.26 -19.60 -51.68
N MET A 866 -34.68 -19.54 -50.49
CA MET A 866 -35.08 -18.55 -49.47
C MET A 866 -34.83 -17.10 -49.89
N VAL A 867 -33.78 -16.84 -50.69
CA VAL A 867 -33.54 -15.54 -51.31
C VAL A 867 -34.64 -15.22 -52.33
N ALA A 868 -35.02 -16.18 -53.18
CA ALA A 868 -36.11 -16.00 -54.14
C ALA A 868 -37.47 -15.76 -53.47
N GLU A 869 -37.69 -16.36 -52.29
CA GLU A 869 -38.89 -16.21 -51.46
C GLU A 869 -38.84 -14.95 -50.57
N GLY A 870 -37.74 -14.20 -50.56
CA GLY A 870 -37.54 -13.00 -49.73
C GLY A 870 -37.41 -13.28 -48.23
N THR A 871 -37.19 -14.53 -47.83
CA THR A 871 -37.01 -14.96 -46.43
C THR A 871 -35.54 -14.96 -46.00
N PHE A 872 -34.61 -14.86 -46.95
CA PHE A 872 -33.19 -14.62 -46.71
C PHE A 872 -32.68 -13.48 -47.59
N ARG A 873 -31.77 -12.66 -47.07
CA ARG A 873 -31.25 -11.51 -47.84
C ARG A 873 -30.20 -11.93 -48.87
N GLU A 874 -30.36 -11.42 -50.08
CA GLU A 874 -29.45 -11.66 -51.20
C GLU A 874 -28.01 -11.19 -50.91
N ASP A 875 -27.85 -10.03 -50.29
CA ASP A 875 -26.55 -9.43 -49.96
C ASP A 875 -25.73 -10.28 -48.96
N LEU A 876 -26.37 -10.76 -47.90
CA LEU A 876 -25.77 -11.67 -46.93
C LEU A 876 -25.43 -13.03 -47.56
N TYR A 877 -26.32 -13.55 -48.40
CA TYR A 877 -26.11 -14.82 -49.09
C TYR A 877 -24.80 -14.81 -49.90
N TYR A 878 -24.58 -13.78 -50.72
CA TYR A 878 -23.36 -13.70 -51.53
C TYR A 878 -22.08 -13.53 -50.71
N ARG A 879 -22.14 -12.91 -49.52
CA ARG A 879 -21.00 -12.78 -48.61
C ARG A 879 -20.66 -14.08 -47.86
N LEU A 880 -21.66 -14.89 -47.55
CA LEU A 880 -21.46 -16.19 -46.90
C LEU A 880 -21.08 -17.27 -47.90
N ASN A 881 -21.66 -17.25 -49.11
CA ASN A 881 -21.45 -18.25 -50.14
C ASN A 881 -20.22 -17.95 -51.02
N VAL A 882 -19.06 -17.74 -50.40
CA VAL A 882 -17.78 -17.62 -51.13
C VAL A 882 -17.27 -19.01 -51.52
N ILE A 883 -17.30 -19.95 -50.59
CA ILE A 883 -17.03 -21.36 -50.83
C ILE A 883 -18.09 -22.21 -50.14
N THR A 884 -18.74 -23.10 -50.89
CA THR A 884 -19.69 -24.09 -50.34
C THR A 884 -19.06 -25.47 -50.23
N ILE A 885 -19.18 -26.09 -49.05
CA ILE A 885 -18.88 -27.52 -48.83
C ILE A 885 -20.21 -28.26 -48.64
N ALA A 886 -20.60 -29.06 -49.63
CA ALA A 886 -21.77 -29.93 -49.54
C ALA A 886 -21.39 -31.26 -48.87
N ILE A 887 -22.06 -31.58 -47.77
CA ILE A 887 -21.83 -32.78 -46.97
C ILE A 887 -22.89 -33.81 -47.36
N PRO A 888 -22.48 -34.96 -47.92
CA PRO A 888 -23.41 -35.96 -48.43
C PRO A 888 -24.18 -36.62 -47.27
N PRO A 889 -25.49 -36.87 -47.43
CA PRO A 889 -26.26 -37.67 -46.49
C PRO A 889 -25.75 -39.12 -46.46
N LEU A 890 -26.01 -39.84 -45.38
CA LEU A 890 -25.44 -41.18 -45.13
C LEU A 890 -25.88 -42.20 -46.18
N ARG A 891 -27.10 -42.07 -46.73
CA ARG A 891 -27.61 -42.89 -47.85
C ARG A 891 -26.79 -42.78 -49.15
N GLU A 892 -26.05 -41.69 -49.34
CA GLU A 892 -25.17 -41.49 -50.50
C GLU A 892 -23.75 -42.02 -50.25
N ARG A 893 -23.46 -42.50 -49.03
CA ARG A 893 -22.18 -43.08 -48.61
C ARG A 893 -22.36 -44.34 -47.75
N PRO A 894 -23.09 -45.37 -48.22
CA PRO A 894 -23.34 -46.58 -47.44
C PRO A 894 -22.06 -47.36 -47.10
N SER A 895 -21.00 -47.22 -47.90
CA SER A 895 -19.69 -47.83 -47.62
C SER A 895 -19.02 -47.32 -46.34
N ASP A 896 -19.44 -46.14 -45.85
CA ASP A 896 -18.91 -45.56 -44.61
C ASP A 896 -19.64 -46.10 -43.37
N VAL A 897 -20.82 -46.71 -43.51
CA VAL A 897 -21.63 -47.19 -42.38
C VAL A 897 -20.87 -48.20 -41.52
N PRO A 898 -20.18 -49.23 -42.06
CA PRO A 898 -19.42 -50.17 -41.23
C PRO A 898 -18.30 -49.51 -40.43
N LEU A 899 -17.61 -48.53 -41.02
CA LEU A 899 -16.55 -47.77 -40.36
C LEU A 899 -17.12 -46.91 -39.24
N LEU A 900 -18.23 -46.21 -39.51
CA LEU A 900 -18.94 -45.40 -38.53
C LEU A 900 -19.47 -46.24 -37.37
N VAL A 901 -20.06 -47.40 -37.64
CA VAL A 901 -20.57 -48.32 -36.61
C VAL A 901 -19.44 -48.80 -35.71
N ARG A 902 -18.29 -49.21 -36.29
CA ARG A 902 -17.11 -49.59 -35.50
C ARG A 902 -16.65 -48.45 -34.60
N HIS A 903 -16.47 -47.27 -35.16
CA HIS A 903 -16.06 -46.09 -34.40
C HIS A 903 -17.06 -45.74 -33.28
N LEU A 904 -18.37 -45.87 -33.53
CA LEU A 904 -19.41 -45.59 -32.52
C LEU A 904 -19.45 -46.64 -31.41
N LEU A 905 -19.16 -47.91 -31.70
CA LEU A 905 -19.05 -48.95 -30.68
C LEU A 905 -17.84 -48.69 -29.78
N ASP A 906 -16.68 -48.40 -30.38
CA ASP A 906 -15.45 -48.06 -29.66
C ASP A 906 -15.66 -46.80 -28.79
N LYS A 907 -16.43 -45.82 -29.29
CA LYS A 907 -16.76 -44.57 -28.58
C LYS A 907 -17.71 -44.78 -27.39
N HIS A 908 -18.76 -45.59 -27.54
CA HIS A 908 -19.83 -45.71 -26.53
C HIS A 908 -19.68 -46.93 -25.62
N ALA A 909 -18.77 -47.85 -25.93
CA ALA A 909 -18.49 -49.05 -25.15
C ALA A 909 -16.98 -49.39 -25.13
N PRO A 910 -16.10 -48.46 -24.73
CA PRO A 910 -14.64 -48.64 -24.81
C PRO A 910 -14.11 -49.82 -23.97
N ASP A 911 -14.80 -50.15 -22.87
CA ASP A 911 -14.41 -51.20 -21.92
C ASP A 911 -15.13 -52.54 -22.16
N ARG A 912 -15.98 -52.62 -23.21
CA ARG A 912 -16.81 -53.80 -23.48
C ARG A 912 -16.56 -54.27 -24.91
N SER A 913 -16.17 -55.54 -25.06
CA SER A 913 -15.93 -56.13 -26.37
C SER A 913 -17.25 -56.52 -27.03
N VAL A 914 -17.97 -55.52 -27.54
CA VAL A 914 -19.24 -55.75 -28.24
C VAL A 914 -18.98 -56.04 -29.70
N SER A 915 -19.50 -57.16 -30.19
CA SER A 915 -19.45 -57.54 -31.60
C SER A 915 -20.83 -57.42 -32.27
N LEU A 916 -20.88 -57.13 -33.56
CA LEU A 916 -22.14 -57.13 -34.34
C LEU A 916 -22.19 -58.36 -35.23
N THR A 917 -23.38 -58.96 -35.34
CA THR A 917 -23.61 -60.02 -36.33
C THR A 917 -23.53 -59.46 -37.75
N LYS A 918 -23.23 -60.32 -38.72
CA LYS A 918 -23.14 -59.92 -40.14
C LYS A 918 -24.51 -59.47 -40.64
N GLU A 919 -25.56 -60.06 -40.12
CA GLU A 919 -26.96 -59.78 -40.39
C GLU A 919 -27.32 -58.38 -39.86
N ALA A 920 -26.98 -58.05 -38.61
CA ALA A 920 -27.16 -56.72 -38.04
C ALA A 920 -26.42 -55.63 -38.84
N MET A 921 -25.16 -55.88 -39.22
CA MET A 921 -24.38 -54.93 -40.03
C MET A 921 -24.99 -54.70 -41.43
N ARG A 922 -25.55 -55.74 -42.05
CA ARG A 922 -26.25 -55.62 -43.34
C ARG A 922 -27.48 -54.74 -43.25
N GLU A 923 -28.30 -54.91 -42.22
CA GLU A 923 -29.49 -54.09 -42.00
C GLU A 923 -29.13 -52.63 -41.72
N LEU A 924 -28.11 -52.39 -40.88
CA LEU A 924 -27.59 -51.05 -40.64
C LEU A 924 -27.07 -50.38 -41.93
N THR A 925 -26.39 -51.13 -42.81
CA THR A 925 -25.86 -50.58 -44.07
C THR A 925 -26.97 -50.27 -45.08
N ARG A 926 -28.05 -51.05 -45.10
CA ARG A 926 -29.16 -50.89 -46.05
C ARG A 926 -30.13 -49.79 -45.66
N PHE A 927 -30.25 -49.50 -44.36
CA PHE A 927 -31.20 -48.50 -43.88
C PHE A 927 -30.86 -47.09 -44.43
N PRO A 928 -31.86 -46.29 -44.85
CA PRO A 928 -31.62 -45.00 -45.52
C PRO A 928 -31.16 -43.87 -44.59
N TRP A 929 -31.26 -44.04 -43.27
CA TRP A 929 -30.83 -43.07 -42.25
C TRP A 929 -31.27 -41.62 -42.53
N PRO A 930 -32.58 -41.31 -42.52
CA PRO A 930 -33.06 -39.94 -42.70
C PRO A 930 -32.51 -38.94 -41.66
N GLY A 931 -32.14 -39.40 -40.47
CA GLY A 931 -31.44 -38.59 -39.46
C GLY A 931 -29.92 -38.72 -39.49
N ASN A 932 -29.35 -39.28 -40.56
CA ASN A 932 -27.93 -39.44 -40.84
C ASN A 932 -27.16 -40.08 -39.66
N VAL A 933 -25.92 -39.65 -39.42
CA VAL A 933 -25.02 -40.22 -38.40
C VAL A 933 -25.62 -40.07 -36.99
N ARG A 934 -26.40 -39.01 -36.71
CA ARG A 934 -27.07 -38.83 -35.42
C ARG A 934 -28.11 -39.93 -35.15
N GLN A 935 -28.86 -40.34 -36.18
CA GLN A 935 -29.81 -41.45 -36.04
C GLN A 935 -29.07 -42.78 -35.90
N LEU A 936 -28.01 -43.00 -36.67
CA LEU A 936 -27.16 -44.19 -36.55
C LEU A 936 -26.55 -44.31 -35.15
N GLU A 937 -25.98 -43.23 -34.61
CA GLU A 937 -25.41 -43.19 -33.25
C GLU A 937 -26.47 -43.50 -32.18
N ASN A 938 -27.67 -42.94 -32.31
CA ASN A 938 -28.77 -43.28 -31.41
C ASN A 938 -29.15 -44.76 -31.47
N GLU A 939 -29.19 -45.34 -32.66
CA GLU A 939 -29.50 -46.76 -32.86
C GLU A 939 -28.43 -47.66 -32.25
N ILE A 940 -27.15 -47.34 -32.46
CA ILE A 940 -26.03 -48.08 -31.85
C ILE A 940 -26.05 -48.00 -30.33
N ARG A 941 -26.27 -46.82 -29.74
CA ARG A 941 -26.40 -46.68 -28.28
C ARG A 941 -27.58 -47.48 -27.73
N ARG A 942 -28.72 -47.49 -28.44
CA ARG A 942 -29.88 -48.31 -28.07
C ARG A 942 -29.52 -49.79 -28.10
N ALA A 943 -28.90 -50.25 -29.18
CA ALA A 943 -28.50 -51.64 -29.35
C ALA A 943 -27.51 -52.08 -28.25
N LEU A 944 -26.57 -51.22 -27.87
CA LEU A 944 -25.63 -51.46 -26.76
C LEU A 944 -26.31 -51.64 -25.39
N LEU A 945 -27.47 -51.02 -25.17
CA LEU A 945 -28.27 -51.19 -23.94
C LEU A 945 -29.12 -52.46 -23.96
N MET A 946 -29.48 -52.96 -25.14
CA MET A 946 -30.36 -54.12 -25.31
C MET A 946 -29.58 -55.44 -25.40
N ALA A 947 -28.35 -55.40 -25.92
CA ALA A 947 -27.47 -56.55 -26.08
C ALA A 947 -26.49 -56.71 -24.91
N ASP A 948 -25.98 -57.92 -24.67
CA ASP A 948 -24.93 -58.23 -23.67
C ASP A 948 -23.50 -58.19 -24.23
N ASP A 949 -23.13 -59.04 -25.20
CA ASP A 949 -21.79 -58.97 -25.84
C ASP A 949 -21.88 -59.00 -27.37
N VAL A 950 -23.05 -59.37 -27.91
CA VAL A 950 -23.30 -59.48 -29.35
C VAL A 950 -24.58 -58.74 -29.71
N VAL A 951 -24.45 -57.71 -30.55
CA VAL A 951 -25.59 -56.99 -31.14
C VAL A 951 -26.05 -57.74 -32.40
N ASP A 952 -27.19 -58.39 -32.29
CA ASP A 952 -27.90 -59.01 -33.42
C ASP A 952 -29.12 -58.19 -33.87
N VAL A 953 -29.74 -58.57 -35.00
CA VAL A 953 -30.85 -57.85 -35.66
C VAL A 953 -32.01 -57.55 -34.69
N GLU A 954 -32.32 -58.44 -33.75
CA GLU A 954 -33.39 -58.27 -32.75
C GLU A 954 -33.17 -57.10 -31.78
N HIS A 955 -31.93 -56.65 -31.62
CA HIS A 955 -31.57 -55.52 -30.78
C HIS A 955 -31.69 -54.18 -31.53
N LEU A 956 -31.84 -54.24 -32.86
CA LEU A 956 -32.04 -53.09 -33.72
C LEU A 956 -33.54 -52.79 -33.86
N SER A 957 -33.88 -51.51 -33.86
CA SER A 957 -35.24 -51.01 -34.06
C SER A 957 -35.44 -50.44 -35.45
N LEU A 958 -35.00 -51.21 -36.44
CA LEU A 958 -35.20 -50.94 -37.86
C LEU A 958 -36.57 -51.54 -38.23
N ALA A 959 -37.64 -50.76 -38.05
CA ALA A 959 -38.95 -51.17 -38.53
C ALA A 959 -38.95 -51.22 -40.06
N ASP A 960 -39.50 -52.31 -40.62
CA ASP A 960 -39.66 -52.52 -42.05
C ASP A 960 -40.16 -51.25 -42.75
N GLY A 961 -39.52 -50.93 -43.87
CA GLY A 961 -39.78 -49.72 -44.64
C GLY A 961 -41.23 -49.62 -45.12
N ASP A 962 -42.06 -48.93 -44.34
CA ASP A 962 -43.28 -48.29 -44.83
C ASP A 962 -43.70 -47.16 -43.87
N SER A 963 -43.02 -46.02 -44.00
CA SER A 963 -43.61 -44.74 -43.62
C SER A 963 -43.13 -43.69 -44.61
N SER A 964 -43.79 -43.68 -45.76
CA SER A 964 -43.95 -42.44 -46.53
C SER A 964 -44.39 -41.32 -45.58
N PRO A 965 -43.94 -40.07 -45.80
CA PRO A 965 -44.26 -38.95 -44.93
C PRO A 965 -45.75 -38.61 -45.13
N THR A 966 -46.64 -39.23 -44.36
CA THR A 966 -47.94 -38.63 -44.11
C THR A 966 -47.69 -37.36 -43.28
N PRO A 967 -48.16 -36.20 -43.73
CA PRO A 967 -47.97 -34.95 -43.02
C PRO A 967 -48.65 -35.08 -41.66
N HIS A 968 -47.86 -35.16 -40.60
CA HIS A 968 -48.42 -34.98 -39.27
C HIS A 968 -48.91 -33.54 -39.19
N PRO A 969 -50.23 -33.32 -38.99
CA PRO A 969 -50.77 -31.99 -38.85
C PRO A 969 -50.13 -31.37 -37.61
N GLU A 970 -49.86 -30.07 -37.72
CA GLU A 970 -49.47 -29.17 -36.64
C GLU A 970 -49.86 -29.71 -35.27
N MET A 971 -48.87 -30.21 -34.52
CA MET A 971 -49.06 -30.54 -33.11
C MET A 971 -49.31 -29.21 -32.39
N VAL A 972 -50.59 -28.86 -32.29
CA VAL A 972 -51.08 -27.92 -31.30
C VAL A 972 -50.55 -28.41 -29.95
N LEU A 973 -49.60 -27.65 -29.39
CA LEU A 973 -49.07 -27.82 -28.05
C LEU A 973 -50.19 -27.53 -27.03
N ASP A 974 -51.15 -28.43 -26.89
CA ASP A 974 -52.11 -28.39 -25.80
C ASP A 974 -51.70 -29.34 -24.68
N ILE A 975 -50.92 -28.78 -23.75
CA ILE A 975 -50.49 -29.41 -22.50
C ILE A 975 -51.70 -30.00 -21.75
N ARG A 976 -52.89 -29.39 -21.84
CA ARG A 976 -54.09 -29.90 -21.13
C ARG A 976 -54.48 -31.28 -21.61
N THR A 977 -54.50 -31.53 -22.91
CA THR A 977 -54.88 -32.83 -23.46
C THR A 977 -53.90 -33.94 -23.04
N ARG A 978 -52.59 -33.66 -22.91
CA ARG A 978 -51.60 -34.64 -22.41
C ARG A 978 -51.69 -34.87 -20.91
N ILE A 979 -51.94 -33.82 -20.12
CA ILE A 979 -52.16 -33.96 -18.67
C ILE A 979 -53.43 -34.77 -18.41
N ASP A 980 -54.52 -34.50 -19.13
CA ASP A 980 -55.78 -35.22 -18.97
C ASP A 980 -55.63 -36.72 -19.34
N GLN A 981 -54.83 -37.06 -20.36
CA GLN A 981 -54.52 -38.46 -20.70
C GLN A 981 -53.72 -39.18 -19.60
N LEU A 982 -52.73 -38.50 -19.00
CA LEU A 982 -51.94 -39.04 -17.90
C LEU A 982 -52.80 -39.22 -16.63
N GLU A 983 -53.65 -38.25 -16.31
CA GLU A 983 -54.60 -38.34 -15.20
C GLU A 983 -55.58 -39.51 -15.39
N ILE A 984 -56.10 -39.72 -16.61
CA ILE A 984 -56.98 -40.87 -16.92
C ILE A 984 -56.28 -42.20 -16.62
N GLN A 985 -55.02 -42.35 -17.04
CA GLN A 985 -54.25 -43.57 -16.80
C GLN A 985 -54.01 -43.83 -15.31
N LEU A 986 -53.60 -42.79 -14.57
CA LEU A 986 -53.33 -42.91 -13.14
C LEU A 986 -54.60 -43.21 -12.34
N VAL A 987 -55.73 -42.57 -12.69
CA VAL A 987 -57.02 -42.84 -12.06
C VAL A 987 -57.48 -44.27 -12.32
N LYS A 988 -57.38 -44.77 -13.56
CA LYS A 988 -57.72 -46.16 -13.87
C LYS A 988 -56.86 -47.18 -13.12
N GLN A 989 -55.54 -46.98 -13.09
CA GLN A 989 -54.64 -47.88 -12.37
C GLN A 989 -54.89 -47.88 -10.85
N ALA A 990 -55.21 -46.72 -10.26
CA ALA A 990 -55.54 -46.63 -8.85
C ALA A 990 -56.88 -47.30 -8.52
N MET A 991 -57.89 -47.17 -9.40
CA MET A 991 -59.19 -47.85 -9.27
C MET A 991 -59.03 -49.37 -9.38
N GLU A 992 -58.28 -49.87 -10.38
CA GLU A 992 -57.99 -51.30 -10.56
C GLU A 992 -57.26 -51.89 -9.34
N ARG A 993 -56.23 -51.20 -8.83
CA ARG A 993 -55.44 -51.68 -7.67
C ARG A 993 -56.20 -51.65 -6.34
N THR A 994 -57.30 -50.91 -6.27
CA THR A 994 -58.11 -50.79 -5.05
C THR A 994 -59.47 -51.45 -5.19
N GLY A 995 -59.70 -52.23 -6.27
CA GLY A 995 -60.95 -52.95 -6.52
C GLY A 995 -62.15 -52.00 -6.64
N ASP A 996 -61.97 -50.90 -7.37
CA ASP A 996 -62.95 -49.82 -7.60
C ASP A 996 -63.43 -49.09 -6.32
N ASN A 997 -62.69 -49.22 -5.21
CA ASN A 997 -62.97 -48.45 -4.01
C ASN A 997 -62.42 -47.02 -4.13
N GLN A 998 -63.26 -46.10 -4.61
CA GLN A 998 -62.92 -44.68 -4.82
C GLN A 998 -62.29 -43.99 -3.59
N THR A 999 -62.62 -44.41 -2.36
CA THR A 999 -62.04 -43.80 -1.15
C THR A 999 -60.58 -44.22 -0.96
N GLN A 1000 -60.24 -45.48 -1.27
CA GLN A 1000 -58.86 -45.95 -1.23
C GLN A 1000 -58.07 -45.50 -2.46
N ALA A 1001 -58.67 -45.48 -3.65
CA ALA A 1001 -58.05 -44.94 -4.86
C ALA A 1001 -57.65 -43.46 -4.67
N ALA A 1002 -58.51 -42.65 -4.07
CA ALA A 1002 -58.22 -41.25 -3.77
C ALA A 1002 -57.03 -41.11 -2.82
N LYS A 1003 -56.97 -41.96 -1.79
CA LYS A 1003 -55.85 -42.00 -0.84
C LYS A 1003 -54.55 -42.45 -1.50
N LEU A 1004 -54.60 -43.43 -2.42
CA LEU A 1004 -53.45 -43.91 -3.20
C LEU A 1004 -52.91 -42.81 -4.14
N LEU A 1005 -53.80 -42.01 -4.72
CA LEU A 1005 -53.47 -40.90 -5.61
C LEU A 1005 -53.16 -39.59 -4.87
N GLY A 1006 -53.25 -39.56 -3.55
CA GLY A 1006 -52.98 -38.36 -2.75
C GLY A 1006 -54.02 -37.24 -2.88
N VAL A 1007 -55.24 -37.54 -3.34
CA VAL A 1007 -56.33 -36.57 -3.50
C VAL A 1007 -57.49 -36.87 -2.54
N SER A 1008 -58.33 -35.87 -2.24
CA SER A 1008 -59.55 -36.11 -1.45
C SER A 1008 -60.56 -36.92 -2.27
N ARG A 1009 -61.43 -37.70 -1.61
CA ARG A 1009 -62.49 -38.48 -2.29
C ARG A 1009 -63.35 -37.61 -3.20
N TYR A 1010 -63.69 -36.40 -2.75
CA TYR A 1010 -64.43 -35.42 -3.55
C TYR A 1010 -63.59 -34.90 -4.75
N GLY A 1011 -62.29 -34.71 -4.57
CA GLY A 1011 -61.35 -34.34 -5.62
C GLY A 1011 -61.23 -35.41 -6.71
N LEU A 1012 -61.12 -36.68 -6.32
CA LEU A 1012 -61.10 -37.80 -7.27
C LEU A 1012 -62.41 -37.88 -8.07
N HIS A 1013 -63.55 -37.76 -7.40
CA HIS A 1013 -64.86 -37.80 -8.06
C HIS A 1013 -65.03 -36.64 -9.07
N LYS A 1014 -64.59 -35.43 -8.72
CA LYS A 1014 -64.58 -34.29 -9.65
C LYS A 1014 -63.62 -34.49 -10.82
N MET A 1015 -62.47 -35.11 -10.58
CA MET A 1015 -61.46 -35.45 -11.60
C MET A 1015 -61.99 -36.50 -12.58
N MET A 1016 -62.59 -37.59 -12.08
CA MET A 1016 -63.25 -38.62 -12.90
C MET A 1016 -64.35 -38.02 -13.78
N LYS A 1017 -65.21 -37.17 -13.21
CA LYS A 1017 -66.28 -36.50 -13.94
C LYS A 1017 -65.76 -35.54 -15.02
N ARG A 1018 -64.68 -34.79 -14.75
CA ARG A 1018 -64.02 -33.92 -15.74
C ARG A 1018 -63.44 -34.74 -16.90
N LEU A 1019 -62.82 -35.87 -16.58
CA LEU A 1019 -62.12 -36.74 -17.53
C LEU A 1019 -63.06 -37.72 -18.26
N GLY A 1020 -64.37 -37.63 -18.03
CA GLY A 1020 -65.37 -38.48 -18.68
C GLY A 1020 -65.35 -39.95 -18.23
N LEU A 1021 -64.71 -40.26 -17.10
CA LEU A 1021 -64.72 -41.59 -16.48
C LEU A 1021 -65.98 -41.69 -15.62
N LYS A 1022 -66.96 -42.49 -16.04
CA LYS A 1022 -68.24 -42.67 -15.31
C LYS A 1022 -68.00 -43.31 -13.94
N ASP A 1023 -68.86 -42.94 -12.99
CA ASP A 1023 -68.82 -43.26 -11.56
C ASP A 1023 -68.67 -44.74 -11.20
#